data_AF-A0A7G9NVH4-F1
#
_entry.id   AF-A0A7G9NVH4-F1
#
_cell.length_a   1.000
_cell.length_b   1.000
_cell.length_c   1.000
_cell.angle_alpha   90.00
_cell.angle_beta   90.00
_cell.angle_gamma   90.00
#
_symmetry.space_group_name_H-M   'P 1'
#
loop_
_entity.id
_entity.type
_entity.pdbx_description
1 polymer ?
#
loop_
_entity_poly.entity_id
_entity_poly.type
_entity_poly.pdbx_seq_one_letter_code
_entity_poly.pdbx_strand_id
1 'polypeptide(L)'
;MIKPVEHLQRGTRSARAAAHRQAGMAMALVLIAVGIAVIMGATFLATSTSATATVQIMADYNRARYIAESGVDQTFSYIQNSATWRTDRTEGDWVTDQSFGGGTYTVNVVDGIDEDNDGVIDGDNDLSDSGRDPITVTVTATYGDGSYRLQAAWSPGGGSTIAASEKIELKNNGIVDSYSTRVGAYGGTNIGSNAIISCNDTGKANVTIKDHAAINGNVIFPAGGDPTLALADSSSIGITGSLGTLANTISLDEPNLPTIASQQGDLKYDSGDVEIINADIWCNKLEISGDTIFKVDGDVSIIVEGDFKIKDNAQIRLTNPSFGNTTQHNNKEKNVQQLQIASPITIGQAMSVTSLTAYISKKDKKVRYAIYSDSSGEPGTLIAETEQVKMTESNGWLEIPLDAPVAITAGTYWLALSFEDKDQEYYYDTTGSMRHRAYNAYGNGFLASWGTSDASYTRLLDMYLSANVAGQGASLTIYCYGQATFESKAQLNVNTQDPSRFTFWHLNDAADAKLEVNGTSQAFATINALYSEFKIKDDAIVNGLGWVYDLKLEKNAVLNVDSSGGAADPGFVIDNLAELKNDININGYDGTLNLAFNSIGTPVITIKDQATLKGDAYGGPGGSGGNTFVRIDSGASMTGSTGNLVEAVDITLPTFPSLFGSAHDLKAENATVTVTEDMNVKKLEVKEDGILVIDGQVQMVVTEDSKFEKNAQLKLTSGSTLTIYTEKKFEFKDDAEINLDGDPANLIFYSGKDKIELTGRTQMAATTTAPIAEFKVKDDSQYYGSILARKIKAEKNGQIHYDAASESSIRWMTQPRL
;
A
#
# COMPACT_ATOMS: atom_id res chain seq x y z
N MET A 1 -126.48 -14.32 -16.58
CA MET A 1 -127.44 -14.11 -17.69
C MET A 1 -126.69 -14.41 -18.98
N ILE A 2 -126.97 -15.36 -19.86
CA ILE A 2 -127.97 -16.44 -20.03
C ILE A 2 -127.20 -17.54 -20.79
N LYS A 3 -127.22 -18.80 -20.32
CA LYS A 3 -126.95 -20.03 -21.12
C LYS A 3 -128.25 -20.36 -21.91
N PRO A 4 -128.30 -21.13 -23.03
CA PRO A 4 -127.65 -22.44 -23.22
C PRO A 4 -127.25 -22.83 -24.69
N VAL A 5 -126.29 -23.74 -24.92
CA VAL A 5 -126.39 -25.19 -25.32
C VAL A 5 -126.90 -25.45 -26.75
N GLU A 6 -126.10 -26.10 -27.61
CA GLU A 6 -126.40 -27.43 -28.19
C GLU A 6 -125.29 -27.95 -29.12
N HIS A 7 -125.44 -29.22 -29.49
CA HIS A 7 -124.44 -30.27 -29.65
C HIS A 7 -124.27 -30.70 -31.13
N LEU A 8 -123.16 -31.43 -31.38
CA LEU A 8 -122.99 -32.59 -32.29
C LEU A 8 -122.62 -32.44 -33.79
N GLN A 9 -121.51 -33.16 -34.08
CA GLN A 9 -121.20 -34.05 -35.23
C GLN A 9 -120.47 -33.55 -36.51
N ARG A 10 -119.18 -33.91 -36.53
CA ARG A 10 -118.32 -34.46 -37.62
C ARG A 10 -118.92 -34.62 -39.04
N GLY A 11 -118.12 -34.23 -40.05
CA GLY A 11 -118.01 -35.01 -41.30
C GLY A 11 -117.64 -34.32 -42.63
N THR A 12 -116.33 -34.10 -42.87
CA THR A 12 -115.57 -34.25 -44.14
C THR A 12 -115.87 -33.50 -45.46
N ARG A 13 -114.80 -32.80 -45.91
CA ARG A 13 -114.09 -32.80 -47.24
C ARG A 13 -114.43 -31.81 -48.37
N SER A 14 -113.34 -31.14 -48.81
CA SER A 14 -112.93 -30.72 -50.19
C SER A 14 -113.50 -29.41 -50.76
N ALA A 15 -112.81 -28.55 -51.52
CA ALA A 15 -111.40 -28.17 -51.76
C ALA A 15 -111.41 -27.03 -52.81
N ARG A 16 -110.33 -26.22 -52.83
CA ARG A 16 -109.78 -25.44 -53.98
C ARG A 16 -110.60 -24.27 -54.57
N ALA A 17 -110.05 -23.04 -54.44
CA ALA A 17 -109.58 -22.20 -55.57
C ALA A 17 -109.32 -20.73 -55.16
N ALA A 18 -108.18 -20.42 -54.54
CA ALA A 18 -107.64 -19.05 -54.49
C ALA A 18 -106.11 -19.01 -54.32
N ALA A 19 -105.42 -20.11 -54.60
CA ALA A 19 -103.97 -20.25 -54.47
C ALA A 19 -103.32 -20.18 -55.85
N HIS A 20 -103.10 -18.97 -56.40
CA HIS A 20 -102.23 -18.86 -57.58
C HIS A 20 -101.44 -17.56 -57.74
N ARG A 21 -101.48 -16.61 -56.79
CA ARG A 21 -100.58 -15.43 -56.79
C ARG A 21 -99.74 -15.23 -55.52
N GLN A 22 -99.93 -16.02 -54.46
CA GLN A 22 -99.11 -15.98 -53.24
C GLN A 22 -98.02 -17.06 -53.17
N ALA A 23 -98.02 -18.03 -54.09
CA ALA A 23 -97.06 -19.14 -54.08
C ALA A 23 -95.64 -18.74 -54.55
N GLY A 24 -95.50 -17.67 -55.35
CA GLY A 24 -94.20 -17.20 -55.83
C GLY A 24 -93.37 -16.49 -54.75
N MET A 25 -93.96 -15.58 -53.98
CA MET A 25 -93.25 -14.92 -52.87
C MET A 25 -93.05 -15.85 -51.67
N ALA A 26 -93.99 -16.75 -51.38
CA ALA A 26 -93.84 -17.69 -50.26
C ALA A 26 -92.73 -18.72 -50.51
N MET A 27 -92.62 -19.30 -51.71
CA MET A 27 -91.49 -20.18 -52.07
C MET A 27 -90.16 -19.41 -52.08
N ALA A 28 -90.13 -18.18 -52.60
CA ALA A 28 -88.92 -17.35 -52.55
C ALA A 28 -88.50 -17.03 -51.11
N LEU A 29 -89.44 -16.67 -50.22
CA LEU A 29 -89.15 -16.41 -48.80
C LEU A 29 -88.70 -17.67 -48.05
N VAL A 30 -89.29 -18.83 -48.33
CA VAL A 30 -88.85 -20.11 -47.73
C VAL A 30 -87.48 -20.51 -48.25
N LEU A 31 -87.20 -20.36 -49.55
CA LEU A 31 -85.88 -20.64 -50.11
C LEU A 31 -84.82 -19.66 -49.61
N ILE A 32 -85.16 -18.38 -49.41
CA ILE A 32 -84.27 -17.40 -48.78
C ILE A 32 -84.05 -17.76 -47.31
N ALA A 33 -85.10 -18.13 -46.56
CA ALA A 33 -84.98 -18.52 -45.16
C ALA A 33 -84.16 -19.80 -44.96
N VAL A 34 -84.35 -20.81 -45.82
CA VAL A 34 -83.56 -22.04 -45.83
C VAL A 34 -82.13 -21.75 -46.30
N GLY A 35 -81.95 -20.89 -47.32
CA GLY A 35 -80.64 -20.44 -47.76
C GLY A 35 -79.86 -19.74 -46.64
N ILE A 36 -80.51 -18.83 -45.90
CA ILE A 36 -79.93 -18.18 -44.73
C ILE A 36 -79.64 -19.20 -43.63
N ALA A 37 -80.54 -20.14 -43.34
CA ALA A 37 -80.32 -21.16 -42.32
C ALA A 37 -79.16 -22.10 -42.66
N VAL A 38 -78.99 -22.49 -43.93
CA VAL A 38 -77.87 -23.30 -44.39
C VAL A 38 -76.57 -22.50 -44.36
N ILE A 39 -76.59 -21.23 -44.77
CA ILE A 39 -75.41 -20.34 -44.68
C ILE A 39 -75.01 -20.14 -43.22
N MET A 40 -75.96 -19.88 -42.32
CA MET A 40 -75.71 -19.75 -40.88
C MET A 40 -75.19 -21.06 -40.27
N GLY A 41 -75.77 -22.20 -40.64
CA GLY A 41 -75.32 -23.52 -40.17
C GLY A 41 -73.91 -23.86 -40.64
N ALA A 42 -73.60 -23.60 -41.92
CA ALA A 42 -72.26 -23.79 -42.48
C ALA A 42 -71.24 -22.82 -41.87
N THR A 43 -71.63 -21.56 -41.63
CA THR A 43 -70.79 -20.55 -40.99
C THR A 43 -70.52 -20.92 -39.53
N PHE A 44 -71.53 -21.40 -38.79
CA PHE A 44 -71.36 -21.90 -37.43
C PHE A 44 -70.43 -23.11 -37.36
N LEU A 45 -70.58 -24.09 -38.27
CA LEU A 45 -69.73 -25.28 -38.31
C LEU A 45 -68.28 -24.93 -38.67
N ALA A 46 -68.08 -24.05 -39.66
CA ALA A 46 -66.75 -23.55 -40.03
C ALA A 46 -66.11 -22.79 -38.85
N THR A 47 -66.88 -21.92 -38.19
CA THR A 47 -66.42 -21.14 -37.03
C THR A 47 -66.14 -22.04 -35.82
N SER A 48 -66.93 -23.10 -35.57
CA SER A 48 -66.70 -24.04 -34.48
C SER A 48 -65.45 -24.88 -34.72
N THR A 49 -65.19 -25.31 -35.97
CA THR A 49 -63.95 -26.02 -36.31
C THR A 49 -62.71 -25.15 -36.13
N SER A 50 -62.76 -23.88 -36.54
CA SER A 50 -61.67 -22.92 -36.30
C SER A 50 -61.48 -22.63 -34.82
N ALA A 51 -62.56 -22.44 -34.05
CA ALA A 51 -62.48 -22.18 -32.61
C ALA A 51 -61.90 -23.39 -31.84
N THR A 52 -62.27 -24.62 -32.21
CA THR A 52 -61.75 -25.84 -31.56
C THR A 52 -60.26 -26.03 -31.88
N ALA A 53 -59.85 -25.76 -33.13
CA ALA A 53 -58.45 -25.80 -33.53
C ALA A 53 -57.62 -24.73 -32.80
N THR A 54 -58.11 -23.50 -32.67
CA THR A 54 -57.44 -22.43 -31.89
C THR A 54 -57.29 -22.82 -30.42
N VAL A 55 -58.31 -23.42 -29.79
CA VAL A 55 -58.24 -23.87 -28.39
C VAL A 55 -57.24 -25.01 -28.20
N GLN A 56 -57.16 -25.94 -29.16
CA GLN A 56 -56.17 -27.02 -29.14
C GLN A 56 -54.75 -26.47 -29.29
N ILE A 57 -54.52 -25.57 -30.25
CA ILE A 57 -53.22 -24.90 -30.43
C ILE A 57 -52.82 -24.12 -29.18
N MET A 58 -53.75 -23.42 -28.52
CA MET A 58 -53.48 -22.74 -27.24
C MET A 58 -53.16 -23.72 -26.10
N ALA A 59 -53.81 -24.88 -26.05
CA ALA A 59 -53.53 -25.91 -25.06
C ALA A 59 -52.15 -26.56 -25.30
N ASP A 60 -51.83 -26.85 -26.55
CA ASP A 60 -50.54 -27.41 -26.99
C ASP A 60 -49.40 -26.41 -26.75
N TYR A 61 -49.61 -25.12 -27.03
CA TYR A 61 -48.69 -24.04 -26.73
C TYR A 61 -48.38 -23.91 -25.23
N ASN A 62 -49.42 -23.96 -24.38
CA ASN A 62 -49.23 -23.92 -22.92
C ASN A 62 -48.44 -25.14 -22.42
N ARG A 63 -48.65 -26.33 -23.00
CA ARG A 63 -47.86 -27.53 -22.68
C ARG A 63 -46.41 -27.41 -23.15
N ALA A 64 -46.19 -26.92 -24.37
CA ALA A 64 -44.84 -26.63 -24.88
C ALA A 64 -44.11 -25.63 -23.98
N ARG A 65 -44.80 -24.60 -23.47
CA ARG A 65 -44.24 -23.65 -22.50
C ARG A 65 -43.78 -24.33 -21.20
N TYR A 66 -44.61 -25.17 -20.58
CA TYR A 66 -44.22 -25.89 -19.36
C TYR A 66 -43.00 -26.81 -19.57
N ILE A 67 -42.92 -27.44 -20.75
CA ILE A 67 -41.77 -28.27 -21.14
C ILE A 67 -40.52 -27.39 -21.31
N ALA A 68 -40.63 -26.22 -21.94
CA ALA A 68 -39.52 -25.28 -22.11
C ALA A 68 -39.01 -24.73 -20.76
N GLU A 69 -39.91 -24.33 -19.85
CA GLU A 69 -39.57 -23.88 -18.49
C GLU A 69 -38.81 -24.98 -17.73
N SER A 70 -39.28 -26.24 -17.82
CA SER A 70 -38.59 -27.38 -17.21
C SER A 70 -37.22 -27.68 -17.82
N GLY A 71 -37.05 -27.45 -19.13
CA GLY A 71 -35.77 -27.61 -19.82
C GLY A 71 -34.73 -26.57 -19.39
N VAL A 72 -35.17 -25.32 -19.16
CA VAL A 72 -34.32 -24.26 -18.59
C VAL A 72 -33.89 -24.63 -17.16
N ASP A 73 -34.82 -25.05 -16.32
CA ASP A 73 -34.54 -25.45 -14.93
C ASP A 73 -33.53 -26.61 -14.86
N GLN A 74 -33.68 -27.63 -15.71
CA GLN A 74 -32.72 -28.74 -15.80
C GLN A 74 -31.33 -28.28 -16.23
N THR A 75 -31.26 -27.33 -17.16
CA THR A 75 -29.99 -26.79 -17.67
C THR A 75 -29.27 -25.99 -16.59
N PHE A 76 -29.97 -25.10 -15.87
CA PHE A 76 -29.38 -24.37 -14.76
C PHE A 76 -29.01 -25.26 -13.58
N SER A 77 -29.80 -26.30 -13.31
CA SER A 77 -29.42 -27.30 -12.30
C SER A 77 -28.12 -28.03 -12.67
N TYR A 78 -27.90 -28.34 -13.95
CA TYR A 78 -26.64 -28.93 -14.40
C TYR A 78 -25.45 -27.95 -14.24
N ILE A 79 -25.62 -26.70 -14.66
CA ILE A 79 -24.59 -25.64 -14.55
C ILE A 79 -24.20 -25.42 -13.08
N GLN A 80 -25.18 -25.37 -12.17
CA GLN A 80 -24.94 -25.12 -10.75
C GLN A 80 -24.30 -26.29 -10.00
N ASN A 81 -24.47 -27.53 -10.49
CA ASN A 81 -23.96 -28.74 -9.82
C ASN A 81 -22.65 -29.27 -10.40
N SER A 82 -22.15 -28.70 -11.49
CA SER A 82 -20.90 -29.11 -12.13
C SER A 82 -19.86 -28.01 -11.99
N ALA A 83 -18.64 -28.35 -11.56
CA ALA A 83 -17.52 -27.40 -11.52
C ALA A 83 -16.83 -27.24 -12.89
N THR A 84 -17.11 -28.15 -13.84
CA THR A 84 -16.42 -28.28 -15.13
C THR A 84 -17.34 -28.08 -16.33
N TRP A 85 -18.58 -27.63 -16.12
CA TRP A 85 -19.56 -27.52 -17.21
C TRP A 85 -19.07 -26.69 -18.40
N ARG A 86 -18.24 -25.66 -18.16
CA ARG A 86 -17.62 -24.80 -19.19
C ARG A 86 -16.60 -25.52 -20.08
N THR A 87 -15.97 -26.58 -19.57
CA THR A 87 -14.95 -27.36 -20.31
C THR A 87 -15.48 -28.71 -20.78
N ASP A 88 -16.56 -29.22 -20.16
CA ASP A 88 -17.20 -30.47 -20.54
C ASP A 88 -18.07 -30.34 -21.79
N ARG A 89 -18.56 -29.13 -22.10
CA ARG A 89 -19.41 -28.86 -23.26
C ARG A 89 -18.96 -27.59 -23.96
N THR A 90 -18.89 -27.66 -25.29
CA THR A 90 -18.67 -26.49 -26.14
C THR A 90 -19.98 -25.71 -26.28
N GLU A 91 -19.86 -24.47 -26.73
CA GLU A 91 -20.99 -23.65 -27.14
C GLU A 91 -21.88 -24.38 -28.19
N GLY A 92 -23.18 -24.12 -28.13
CA GLY A 92 -24.18 -24.65 -29.06
C GLY A 92 -25.20 -25.57 -28.40
N ASP A 93 -25.68 -26.56 -29.17
CA ASP A 93 -26.74 -27.45 -28.72
C ASP A 93 -26.22 -28.47 -27.70
N TRP A 94 -26.61 -28.29 -26.44
CA TRP A 94 -26.27 -29.21 -25.36
C TRP A 94 -27.18 -30.43 -25.33
N VAL A 95 -28.42 -30.26 -25.77
CA VAL A 95 -29.46 -31.30 -25.79
C VAL A 95 -30.34 -31.07 -27.02
N THR A 96 -30.62 -32.11 -27.79
CA THR A 96 -31.48 -32.04 -28.99
C THR A 96 -32.65 -33.02 -28.90
N ASP A 97 -33.87 -32.54 -29.11
CA ASP A 97 -35.11 -33.33 -29.18
C ASP A 97 -35.34 -34.28 -27.98
N GLN A 98 -34.98 -33.84 -26.78
CA GLN A 98 -35.14 -34.64 -25.57
C GLN A 98 -36.62 -34.78 -25.21
N SER A 99 -37.09 -36.03 -25.13
CA SER A 99 -38.47 -36.33 -24.77
C SER A 99 -38.77 -36.00 -23.30
N PHE A 100 -39.75 -35.12 -23.05
CA PHE A 100 -40.21 -34.77 -21.70
C PHE A 100 -41.69 -34.35 -21.71
N GLY A 101 -42.48 -34.79 -20.72
CA GLY A 101 -43.88 -34.39 -20.59
C GLY A 101 -44.82 -34.75 -21.76
N GLY A 102 -44.38 -35.66 -22.66
CA GLY A 102 -45.11 -36.03 -23.88
C GLY A 102 -44.82 -35.15 -25.11
N GLY A 103 -43.88 -34.21 -25.02
CA GLY A 103 -43.31 -33.44 -26.12
C GLY A 103 -41.78 -33.57 -26.16
N THR A 104 -41.09 -32.70 -26.91
CA THR A 104 -39.63 -32.64 -26.95
C THR A 104 -39.10 -31.25 -26.61
N TYR A 105 -37.86 -31.15 -26.16
CA TYR A 105 -37.15 -29.88 -26.04
C TYR A 105 -35.69 -29.98 -26.52
N THR A 106 -35.18 -28.86 -27.04
CA THR A 106 -33.79 -28.66 -27.44
C THR A 106 -33.23 -27.49 -26.64
N VAL A 107 -32.01 -27.66 -26.10
CA VAL A 107 -31.28 -26.64 -25.32
C VAL A 107 -30.07 -26.21 -26.11
N ASN A 108 -30.00 -24.92 -26.38
CA ASN A 108 -28.88 -24.25 -27.01
C ASN A 108 -28.28 -23.25 -26.00
N VAL A 109 -26.97 -23.31 -25.78
CA VAL A 109 -26.25 -22.45 -24.84
C VAL A 109 -25.18 -21.70 -25.61
N VAL A 110 -25.23 -20.37 -25.54
CA VAL A 110 -24.35 -19.45 -26.26
C VAL A 110 -23.63 -18.57 -25.26
N ASP A 111 -22.37 -18.27 -25.54
CA ASP A 111 -21.60 -17.29 -24.77
C ASP A 111 -22.15 -15.87 -24.98
N GLY A 112 -22.20 -15.08 -23.92
CA GLY A 112 -22.68 -13.71 -23.93
C GLY A 112 -24.17 -13.52 -23.61
N ILE A 113 -24.58 -12.24 -23.62
CA ILE A 113 -25.96 -11.79 -23.43
C ILE A 113 -26.36 -10.78 -24.48
N ASP A 114 -27.67 -10.66 -24.71
CA ASP A 114 -28.26 -9.61 -25.54
C ASP A 114 -28.46 -8.36 -24.66
N GLU A 115 -27.43 -7.50 -24.56
CA GLU A 115 -27.44 -6.33 -23.66
C GLU A 115 -28.39 -5.22 -24.13
N ASP A 116 -28.54 -5.05 -25.44
CA ASP A 116 -29.35 -3.99 -26.05
C ASP A 116 -30.76 -4.46 -26.48
N ASN A 117 -31.05 -5.75 -26.29
CA ASN A 117 -32.31 -6.42 -26.56
C ASN A 117 -32.68 -6.39 -28.06
N ASP A 118 -31.67 -6.48 -28.94
CA ASP A 118 -31.81 -6.47 -30.40
C ASP A 118 -31.97 -7.88 -31.02
N GLY A 119 -31.81 -8.94 -30.21
CA GLY A 119 -31.94 -10.33 -30.61
C GLY A 119 -30.63 -10.99 -31.06
N VAL A 120 -29.51 -10.27 -31.02
CA VAL A 120 -28.15 -10.78 -31.18
C VAL A 120 -27.54 -10.98 -29.78
N ILE A 121 -26.80 -12.08 -29.61
CA ILE A 121 -26.09 -12.34 -28.36
C ILE A 121 -24.68 -11.79 -28.52
N ASP A 122 -24.30 -10.84 -27.67
CA ASP A 122 -22.96 -10.25 -27.66
C ASP A 122 -22.04 -11.13 -26.79
N GLY A 123 -21.30 -12.02 -27.45
CA GLY A 123 -20.31 -12.92 -26.85
C GLY A 123 -19.11 -13.12 -27.77
N ASP A 124 -18.04 -13.72 -27.25
CA ASP A 124 -16.83 -14.00 -28.02
C ASP A 124 -16.78 -15.42 -28.62
N ASN A 125 -17.85 -16.18 -28.37
CA ASN A 125 -18.07 -17.56 -28.78
C ASN A 125 -17.10 -18.58 -28.16
N ASP A 126 -16.59 -18.29 -26.97
CA ASP A 126 -15.85 -19.25 -26.15
C ASP A 126 -16.52 -19.38 -24.77
N LEU A 127 -16.91 -20.60 -24.38
CA LEU A 127 -17.46 -20.82 -23.03
C LEU A 127 -16.36 -21.05 -21.97
N SER A 128 -15.11 -21.22 -22.40
CA SER A 128 -14.02 -21.77 -21.59
C SER A 128 -12.91 -20.78 -21.22
N ASP A 129 -12.92 -19.59 -21.79
CA ASP A 129 -11.89 -18.55 -21.62
C ASP A 129 -12.04 -17.79 -20.29
N SER A 130 -13.27 -17.53 -19.83
CA SER A 130 -13.54 -16.88 -18.55
C SER A 130 -14.65 -17.56 -17.73
N GLY A 131 -14.41 -17.66 -16.42
CA GLY A 131 -15.40 -18.19 -15.47
C GLY A 131 -16.60 -17.25 -15.26
N ARG A 132 -16.51 -16.02 -15.77
CA ARG A 132 -17.41 -14.90 -15.51
C ARG A 132 -18.33 -14.56 -16.69
N ASP A 133 -18.13 -15.16 -17.86
CA ASP A 133 -18.89 -14.75 -19.02
C ASP A 133 -20.35 -15.13 -18.84
N PRO A 134 -21.28 -14.18 -19.00
CA PRO A 134 -22.68 -14.52 -18.90
C PRO A 134 -23.03 -15.41 -20.09
N ILE A 135 -23.97 -16.34 -19.91
CA ILE A 135 -24.42 -17.21 -20.98
C ILE A 135 -25.90 -16.99 -21.24
N THR A 136 -26.29 -17.22 -22.48
CA THR A 136 -27.69 -17.23 -22.89
C THR A 136 -28.13 -18.67 -23.16
N VAL A 137 -29.09 -19.15 -22.36
CA VAL A 137 -29.73 -20.45 -22.54
C VAL A 137 -31.03 -20.26 -23.31
N THR A 138 -31.09 -20.85 -24.51
CA THR A 138 -32.28 -20.89 -25.37
C THR A 138 -32.86 -22.29 -25.37
N VAL A 139 -34.11 -22.45 -24.90
CA VAL A 139 -34.84 -23.71 -24.94
C VAL A 139 -36.00 -23.62 -25.92
N THR A 140 -36.01 -24.51 -26.91
CA THR A 140 -37.14 -24.64 -27.86
C THR A 140 -37.85 -25.96 -27.58
N ALA A 141 -39.11 -25.89 -27.17
CA ALA A 141 -39.94 -27.07 -26.88
C ALA A 141 -41.09 -27.19 -27.87
N THR A 142 -41.44 -28.44 -28.21
CA THR A 142 -42.57 -28.76 -29.08
C THR A 142 -43.51 -29.77 -28.43
N TYR A 143 -44.81 -29.57 -28.59
CA TYR A 143 -45.86 -30.49 -28.15
C TYR A 143 -47.01 -30.46 -29.14
N GLY A 144 -47.28 -31.56 -29.84
CA GLY A 144 -48.27 -31.58 -30.92
C GLY A 144 -47.87 -30.60 -32.04
N ASP A 145 -48.75 -29.65 -32.37
CA ASP A 145 -48.48 -28.56 -33.32
C ASP A 145 -48.00 -27.26 -32.64
N GLY A 146 -47.91 -27.25 -31.30
CA GLY A 146 -47.44 -26.10 -30.52
C GLY A 146 -45.92 -26.08 -30.37
N SER A 147 -45.30 -24.93 -30.60
CA SER A 147 -43.87 -24.69 -30.34
C SER A 147 -43.70 -23.47 -29.44
N TYR A 148 -42.80 -23.55 -28.47
CA TYR A 148 -42.47 -22.45 -27.56
C TYR A 148 -40.96 -22.31 -27.42
N ARG A 149 -40.44 -21.10 -27.63
CA ARG A 149 -39.03 -20.76 -27.41
C ARG A 149 -38.92 -19.87 -26.18
N LEU A 150 -38.06 -20.26 -25.26
CA LEU A 150 -37.76 -19.57 -24.01
C LEU A 150 -36.28 -19.22 -23.97
N GLN A 151 -35.94 -17.99 -23.60
CA GLN A 151 -34.56 -17.54 -23.41
C GLN A 151 -34.36 -17.04 -21.99
N ALA A 152 -33.28 -17.48 -21.36
CA ALA A 152 -32.87 -17.07 -20.03
C ALA A 152 -31.36 -16.82 -20.03
N ALA A 153 -30.94 -15.69 -19.47
CA ALA A 153 -29.54 -15.40 -19.24
C ALA A 153 -29.14 -15.89 -17.84
N TRP A 154 -27.99 -16.52 -17.77
CA TRP A 154 -27.32 -16.83 -16.52
C TRP A 154 -26.01 -16.06 -16.48
N SER A 155 -25.90 -15.18 -15.49
CA SER A 155 -24.64 -14.51 -15.20
C SER A 155 -24.05 -15.18 -13.95
N PRO A 156 -22.84 -15.75 -14.03
CA PRO A 156 -22.07 -15.99 -12.83
C PRO A 156 -21.95 -14.64 -12.11
N GLY A 157 -22.30 -14.57 -10.82
CA GLY A 157 -22.28 -13.30 -10.11
C GLY A 157 -20.93 -12.61 -10.26
N GLY A 158 -20.97 -11.41 -10.83
CA GLY A 158 -19.82 -10.54 -11.04
C GLY A 158 -19.54 -9.62 -9.85
N GLY A 159 -19.99 -9.98 -8.63
CA GLY A 159 -19.52 -9.35 -7.41
C GLY A 159 -18.23 -10.02 -6.96
N SER A 160 -17.36 -9.31 -6.25
CA SER A 160 -16.59 -9.99 -5.22
C SER A 160 -17.39 -9.81 -3.95
N THR A 161 -17.89 -10.89 -3.37
CA THR A 161 -18.54 -10.79 -2.06
C THR A 161 -17.54 -10.50 -0.96
N ILE A 162 -16.25 -10.71 -1.19
CA ILE A 162 -15.16 -10.22 -0.35
C ILE A 162 -14.46 -9.10 -1.10
N ALA A 163 -14.85 -7.86 -0.82
CA ALA A 163 -14.29 -6.68 -1.45
C ALA A 163 -13.84 -5.65 -0.41
N ALA A 164 -12.66 -5.08 -0.62
CA ALA A 164 -12.16 -3.97 0.17
C ALA A 164 -12.06 -2.68 -0.66
N SER A 165 -12.42 -1.54 -0.10
CA SER A 165 -12.19 -0.26 -0.79
C SER A 165 -10.73 0.19 -0.76
N GLU A 166 -9.93 -0.22 0.25
CA GLU A 166 -8.52 0.20 0.41
C GLU A 166 -7.51 -0.97 0.50
N LYS A 167 -7.79 -2.03 1.28
CA LYS A 167 -6.77 -3.08 1.54
C LYS A 167 -7.33 -4.44 1.99
N ILE A 168 -6.70 -5.53 1.56
CA ILE A 168 -6.84 -6.90 2.09
C ILE A 168 -5.48 -7.44 2.55
N GLU A 169 -5.40 -7.97 3.77
CA GLU A 169 -4.16 -8.55 4.33
C GLU A 169 -4.40 -9.92 4.98
N LEU A 170 -3.69 -10.95 4.51
CA LEU A 170 -3.64 -12.30 5.08
C LEU A 170 -2.24 -12.57 5.62
N LYS A 171 -2.12 -12.98 6.89
CA LYS A 171 -0.83 -13.28 7.51
C LYS A 171 -0.95 -14.27 8.66
N ASN A 172 0.17 -14.72 9.23
CA ASN A 172 0.20 -15.62 10.39
C ASN A 172 -0.77 -16.80 10.24
N ASN A 173 -0.69 -17.52 9.11
CA ASN A 173 -1.56 -18.65 8.72
C ASN A 173 -3.04 -18.31 8.51
N GLY A 174 -3.38 -17.05 8.18
CA GLY A 174 -4.73 -16.69 7.78
C GLY A 174 -5.17 -17.44 6.51
N ILE A 175 -6.44 -17.86 6.45
CA ILE A 175 -6.98 -18.63 5.32
C ILE A 175 -8.20 -17.92 4.74
N VAL A 176 -8.26 -17.86 3.41
CA VAL A 176 -9.49 -17.54 2.68
C VAL A 176 -9.79 -18.68 1.72
N ASP A 177 -11.00 -19.24 1.80
CA ASP A 177 -11.51 -20.23 0.85
C ASP A 177 -13.02 -20.08 0.63
N SER A 178 -13.65 -21.05 -0.01
CA SER A 178 -15.07 -20.99 -0.42
C SER A 178 -15.85 -22.20 0.07
N TYR A 179 -17.15 -22.04 0.26
CA TYR A 179 -18.11 -23.13 0.47
C TYR A 179 -19.48 -22.74 -0.08
N SER A 180 -20.46 -23.63 -0.03
CA SER A 180 -21.83 -23.32 -0.42
C SER A 180 -22.82 -23.70 0.68
N THR A 181 -23.56 -22.73 1.18
CA THR A 181 -24.64 -22.97 2.16
C THR A 181 -25.78 -23.82 1.59
N ARG A 182 -25.95 -23.84 0.27
CA ARG A 182 -26.92 -24.71 -0.42
C ARG A 182 -26.59 -26.19 -0.30
N VAL A 183 -25.29 -26.52 -0.17
CA VAL A 183 -24.80 -27.91 -0.05
C VAL A 183 -24.81 -28.36 1.42
N GLY A 184 -24.72 -27.41 2.36
CA GLY A 184 -24.81 -27.66 3.79
C GLY A 184 -23.84 -26.79 4.59
N ALA A 185 -23.58 -27.19 5.83
CA ALA A 185 -22.59 -26.54 6.68
C ALA A 185 -21.17 -26.66 6.09
N TYR A 186 -20.28 -25.75 6.51
CA TYR A 186 -18.89 -25.77 6.12
C TYR A 186 -18.18 -27.04 6.62
N GLY A 187 -17.52 -27.79 5.73
CA GLY A 187 -16.75 -28.98 6.09
C GLY A 187 -16.79 -30.12 5.07
N GLY A 188 -15.88 -31.07 5.21
CA GLY A 188 -15.83 -32.27 4.36
C GLY A 188 -15.69 -31.94 2.88
N THR A 189 -16.65 -32.41 2.06
CA THR A 189 -16.69 -32.16 0.62
C THR A 189 -17.25 -30.78 0.23
N ASN A 190 -17.73 -29.99 1.21
CA ASN A 190 -18.27 -28.64 0.97
C ASN A 190 -17.18 -27.55 1.04
N ILE A 191 -15.91 -27.93 1.21
CA ILE A 191 -14.78 -26.98 1.16
C ILE A 191 -14.32 -26.88 -0.29
N GLY A 192 -14.36 -25.68 -0.85
CA GLY A 192 -13.94 -25.35 -2.21
C GLY A 192 -12.72 -24.44 -2.28
N SER A 193 -12.28 -24.15 -3.49
CA SER A 193 -11.14 -23.29 -3.80
C SER A 193 -11.50 -22.16 -4.78
N ASN A 194 -12.75 -21.73 -4.74
CA ASN A 194 -13.33 -20.76 -5.68
C ASN A 194 -13.60 -19.42 -5.00
N ALA A 195 -12.80 -19.06 -3.98
CA ALA A 195 -12.94 -17.76 -3.35
C ALA A 195 -12.58 -16.64 -4.32
N ILE A 196 -13.35 -15.57 -4.33
CA ILE A 196 -13.04 -14.39 -5.12
C ILE A 196 -12.86 -13.22 -4.15
N ILE A 197 -11.65 -12.66 -4.10
CA ILE A 197 -11.37 -11.44 -3.36
C ILE A 197 -11.04 -10.29 -4.31
N SER A 198 -11.45 -9.08 -3.96
CA SER A 198 -11.01 -7.90 -4.72
C SER A 198 -10.77 -6.68 -3.87
N CYS A 199 -10.00 -5.75 -4.42
CA CYS A 199 -9.82 -4.43 -3.84
C CYS A 199 -10.07 -3.36 -4.90
N ASN A 200 -10.85 -2.33 -4.56
CA ASN A 200 -11.13 -1.22 -5.47
C ASN A 200 -9.95 -0.26 -5.62
N ASP A 201 -9.04 -0.24 -4.64
CA ASP A 201 -7.85 0.57 -4.69
C ASP A 201 -6.88 0.02 -5.75
N THR A 202 -6.10 0.91 -6.33
CA THR A 202 -5.05 0.61 -7.31
C THR A 202 -3.65 0.59 -6.65
N GLY A 203 -3.56 0.85 -5.34
CA GLY A 203 -2.32 0.87 -4.59
C GLY A 203 -1.66 2.26 -4.59
N LYS A 204 -0.67 2.46 -3.74
CA LYS A 204 0.11 3.70 -3.68
C LYS A 204 1.43 3.55 -4.41
N ALA A 205 1.76 4.56 -5.20
CA ALA A 205 3.09 4.74 -5.77
C ALA A 205 4.15 4.85 -4.66
N ASN A 206 5.32 4.24 -4.85
CA ASN A 206 6.47 4.37 -3.94
C ASN A 206 7.02 5.79 -3.92
N VAL A 207 6.83 6.55 -4.99
CA VAL A 207 7.36 7.89 -5.11
C VAL A 207 6.22 8.84 -5.41
N THR A 208 5.99 9.76 -4.48
CA THR A 208 5.05 10.87 -4.66
C THR A 208 5.83 12.17 -4.74
N ILE A 209 5.76 12.83 -5.90
CA ILE A 209 6.42 14.13 -6.14
C ILE A 209 5.33 15.20 -6.26
N LYS A 210 5.43 16.27 -5.48
CA LYS A 210 4.49 17.40 -5.50
C LYS A 210 5.23 18.72 -5.64
N ASP A 211 4.52 19.73 -6.14
CA ASP A 211 5.01 21.11 -6.32
C ASP A 211 6.24 21.19 -7.25
N HIS A 212 7.37 21.76 -6.81
CA HIS A 212 8.61 21.86 -7.59
C HIS A 212 9.70 20.89 -7.13
N ALA A 213 9.31 19.79 -6.46
CA ALA A 213 10.25 18.79 -5.96
C ALA A 213 11.02 18.13 -7.11
N ALA A 214 12.35 17.99 -6.95
CA ALA A 214 13.23 17.44 -7.98
C ALA A 214 14.15 16.33 -7.46
N ILE A 215 14.26 15.27 -8.25
CA ILE A 215 15.22 14.16 -8.18
C ILE A 215 16.15 14.29 -9.39
N ASN A 216 17.37 14.72 -9.16
CA ASN A 216 18.34 14.97 -10.21
C ASN A 216 19.15 13.71 -10.54
N GLY A 217 18.47 12.65 -10.98
CA GLY A 217 19.08 11.40 -11.47
C GLY A 217 18.10 10.26 -11.67
N ASN A 218 18.62 9.03 -11.63
CA ASN A 218 17.85 7.82 -11.88
C ASN A 218 17.06 7.39 -10.64
N VAL A 219 15.89 6.81 -10.88
CA VAL A 219 15.10 6.10 -9.86
C VAL A 219 15.01 4.63 -10.26
N ILE A 220 15.37 3.73 -9.35
CA ILE A 220 15.53 2.30 -9.62
C ILE A 220 14.59 1.51 -8.72
N PHE A 221 13.78 0.62 -9.31
CA PHE A 221 12.80 -0.22 -8.61
C PHE A 221 13.19 -1.71 -8.66
N PRO A 222 12.66 -2.59 -7.81
CA PRO A 222 12.96 -4.02 -7.88
C PRO A 222 12.57 -4.68 -9.21
N ALA A 223 13.27 -5.76 -9.59
CA ALA A 223 12.90 -6.57 -10.75
C ALA A 223 11.46 -7.12 -10.63
N GLY A 224 10.68 -7.03 -11.72
CA GLY A 224 9.30 -7.49 -11.80
C GLY A 224 8.23 -6.43 -11.47
N GLY A 225 8.63 -5.23 -11.05
CA GLY A 225 7.73 -4.07 -10.96
C GLY A 225 7.66 -3.26 -12.25
N ASP A 226 6.56 -2.53 -12.45
CA ASP A 226 6.43 -1.51 -13.49
C ASP A 226 6.87 -0.14 -12.91
N PRO A 227 8.02 0.43 -13.34
CA PRO A 227 8.49 1.73 -12.85
C PRO A 227 7.51 2.89 -13.10
N THR A 228 6.59 2.76 -14.06
CA THR A 228 5.63 3.81 -14.39
C THR A 228 4.47 3.90 -13.40
N LEU A 229 4.16 2.81 -12.69
CA LEU A 229 3.14 2.77 -11.62
C LEU A 229 3.70 3.15 -10.24
N ALA A 230 5.01 2.98 -10.04
CA ALA A 230 5.69 3.34 -8.80
C ALA A 230 5.86 4.86 -8.62
N LEU A 231 5.41 5.66 -9.60
CA LEU A 231 5.44 7.12 -9.63
C LEU A 231 4.03 7.69 -9.76
N ALA A 232 3.60 8.47 -8.77
CA ALA A 232 2.39 9.28 -8.87
C ALA A 232 2.80 10.70 -9.30
N ASP A 233 2.70 11.01 -10.60
CA ASP A 233 3.07 12.32 -11.15
C ASP A 233 1.84 13.22 -11.36
N SER A 234 1.91 14.49 -10.93
CA SER A 234 0.96 15.54 -11.34
C SER A 234 1.54 16.59 -12.29
N SER A 235 2.83 16.56 -12.63
CA SER A 235 3.43 17.35 -13.72
C SER A 235 4.93 17.09 -13.89
N SER A 236 5.31 16.10 -14.70
CA SER A 236 6.49 15.90 -15.58
C SER A 236 7.79 16.76 -15.46
N ILE A 237 8.13 17.35 -14.31
CA ILE A 237 9.29 18.27 -14.16
C ILE A 237 10.33 17.74 -13.14
N GLY A 238 9.99 16.72 -12.34
CA GLY A 238 10.76 16.38 -11.14
C GLY A 238 11.84 15.30 -11.26
N ILE A 239 12.04 14.62 -12.39
CA ILE A 239 13.10 13.58 -12.52
C ILE A 239 13.92 13.86 -13.78
N THR A 240 15.24 14.03 -13.63
CA THR A 240 16.13 14.31 -14.78
C THR A 240 16.79 13.07 -15.37
N GLY A 241 16.85 11.95 -14.64
CA GLY A 241 17.41 10.68 -15.08
C GLY A 241 16.37 9.67 -15.56
N SER A 242 16.82 8.43 -15.75
CA SER A 242 16.00 7.31 -16.23
C SER A 242 15.34 6.53 -15.10
N LEU A 243 14.24 5.86 -15.44
CA LEU A 243 13.64 4.83 -14.58
C LEU A 243 14.25 3.48 -14.91
N GLY A 244 14.71 2.76 -13.89
CA GLY A 244 15.44 1.51 -14.03
C GLY A 244 14.91 0.39 -13.14
N THR A 245 15.45 -0.81 -13.32
CA THR A 245 15.16 -1.98 -12.49
C THR A 245 16.43 -2.52 -11.82
N LEU A 246 16.28 -2.97 -10.58
CA LEU A 246 17.28 -3.55 -9.71
C LEU A 246 17.27 -5.07 -9.93
N ALA A 247 18.44 -5.68 -10.14
CA ALA A 247 18.52 -7.12 -10.41
C ALA A 247 18.15 -8.01 -9.22
N ASN A 248 18.37 -7.54 -7.99
CA ASN A 248 18.04 -8.21 -6.73
C ASN A 248 17.68 -7.17 -5.68
N THR A 249 16.75 -7.44 -4.77
CA THR A 249 16.47 -6.59 -3.60
C THR A 249 17.69 -6.47 -2.70
N ILE A 250 17.94 -5.26 -2.16
CA ILE A 250 19.05 -5.02 -1.24
C ILE A 250 18.54 -5.24 0.19
N SER A 251 19.10 -6.23 0.90
CA SER A 251 18.69 -6.52 2.29
C SER A 251 19.07 -5.38 3.22
N LEU A 252 18.12 -4.98 4.08
CA LEU A 252 18.36 -4.11 5.23
C LEU A 252 18.64 -4.98 6.45
N ASP A 253 19.90 -5.31 6.70
CA ASP A 253 20.27 -6.14 7.85
C ASP A 253 20.44 -5.28 9.11
N GLU A 254 19.96 -5.77 10.25
CA GLU A 254 20.23 -5.13 11.54
C GLU A 254 21.73 -5.12 11.86
N PRO A 255 22.24 -4.05 12.52
CA PRO A 255 23.65 -3.96 12.84
C PRO A 255 24.03 -4.89 14.00
N ASN A 256 25.27 -5.37 13.97
CA ASN A 256 25.87 -6.01 15.14
C ASN A 256 26.22 -4.95 16.19
N LEU A 257 25.56 -4.99 17.34
CA LEU A 257 25.78 -4.04 18.41
C LEU A 257 27.16 -4.21 19.08
N PRO A 258 27.83 -3.11 19.47
CA PRO A 258 29.05 -3.16 20.26
C PRO A 258 28.76 -3.61 21.69
N THR A 259 29.71 -4.30 22.32
CA THR A 259 29.61 -4.67 23.74
C THR A 259 30.19 -3.55 24.61
N ILE A 260 29.33 -2.82 25.33
CA ILE A 260 29.73 -1.72 26.23
C ILE A 260 29.43 -2.12 27.68
N ALA A 261 30.41 -1.96 28.57
CA ALA A 261 30.39 -2.58 29.90
C ALA A 261 29.39 -1.99 30.91
N SER A 262 28.98 -0.73 30.74
CA SER A 262 28.08 -0.07 31.67
C SER A 262 27.26 1.03 31.02
N GLN A 263 25.95 1.00 31.24
CA GLN A 263 25.03 2.08 30.88
C GLN A 263 25.22 3.28 31.83
N GLN A 264 25.34 4.44 31.22
CA GLN A 264 25.31 5.75 31.86
C GLN A 264 23.87 6.28 31.89
N GLY A 265 23.59 7.26 32.75
CA GLY A 265 22.28 7.92 32.77
C GLY A 265 22.04 8.81 31.54
N ASP A 266 21.19 9.81 31.71
CA ASP A 266 20.98 10.84 30.68
C ASP A 266 22.25 11.71 30.57
N LEU A 267 22.75 11.89 29.33
CA LEU A 267 23.90 12.72 29.02
C LEU A 267 23.47 14.00 28.32
N LYS A 268 23.99 15.13 28.80
CA LYS A 268 23.73 16.45 28.23
C LYS A 268 25.04 17.24 28.13
N TYR A 269 25.30 17.79 26.95
CA TYR A 269 26.42 18.66 26.68
C TYR A 269 25.92 20.03 26.17
N ASP A 270 26.05 21.06 27.01
CA ASP A 270 25.49 22.41 26.77
C ASP A 270 26.41 23.55 27.24
N SER A 271 27.69 23.23 27.50
CA SER A 271 28.70 24.15 28.03
C SER A 271 29.12 25.25 27.04
N GLY A 272 28.95 25.02 25.73
CA GLY A 272 29.59 25.81 24.68
C GLY A 272 31.07 25.48 24.45
N ASP A 273 31.64 24.56 25.24
CA ASP A 273 33.05 24.15 25.14
C ASP A 273 33.25 22.94 24.21
N VAL A 274 34.52 22.58 23.99
CA VAL A 274 34.92 21.37 23.27
C VAL A 274 34.92 20.18 24.24
N GLU A 275 34.09 19.19 23.96
CA GLU A 275 33.97 17.94 24.71
C GLU A 275 34.66 16.83 23.93
N ILE A 276 35.75 16.28 24.46
CA ILE A 276 36.53 15.23 23.80
C ILE A 276 35.96 13.86 24.17
N ILE A 277 35.63 13.08 23.16
CA ILE A 277 35.01 11.76 23.27
C ILE A 277 35.94 10.75 22.62
N ASN A 278 36.56 9.90 23.44
CA ASN A 278 37.59 8.95 23.01
C ASN A 278 37.33 7.51 23.52
N ALA A 279 36.09 7.25 23.95
CA ALA A 279 35.65 5.95 24.42
C ALA A 279 34.18 5.75 24.08
N ASP A 280 33.78 4.49 23.95
CA ASP A 280 32.40 4.09 23.70
C ASP A 280 31.46 4.55 24.83
N ILE A 281 30.24 4.92 24.47
CA ILE A 281 29.21 5.43 25.39
C ILE A 281 27.95 4.57 25.28
N TRP A 282 27.37 4.20 26.41
CA TRP A 282 26.01 3.68 26.47
C TRP A 282 25.23 4.58 27.43
N CYS A 283 24.12 5.17 27.00
CA CYS A 283 23.37 6.14 27.78
C CYS A 283 21.85 6.01 27.57
N ASN A 284 21.08 6.58 28.49
CA ASN A 284 19.62 6.63 28.38
C ASN A 284 19.17 7.66 27.33
N LYS A 285 19.77 8.85 27.35
CA LYS A 285 19.47 9.96 26.43
C LYS A 285 20.75 10.71 26.14
N LEU A 286 20.84 11.30 24.95
CA LEU A 286 21.98 12.13 24.57
C LEU A 286 21.49 13.44 23.95
N GLU A 287 21.74 14.55 24.65
CA GLU A 287 21.44 15.91 24.17
C GLU A 287 22.72 16.74 24.01
N ILE A 288 22.91 17.34 22.84
CA ILE A 288 24.01 18.26 22.53
C ILE A 288 23.41 19.59 22.07
N SER A 289 23.79 20.70 22.70
CA SER A 289 23.11 22.00 22.49
C SER A 289 24.02 23.20 22.67
N GLY A 290 23.50 24.42 22.48
CA GLY A 290 24.28 25.65 22.53
C GLY A 290 25.32 25.72 21.40
N ASP A 291 26.55 26.08 21.75
CA ASP A 291 27.70 26.15 20.84
C ASP A 291 28.70 24.99 21.06
N THR A 292 28.29 23.95 21.80
CA THR A 292 29.17 22.83 22.18
C THR A 292 29.73 22.08 20.97
N ILE A 293 31.01 21.73 21.04
CA ILE A 293 31.68 20.88 20.05
C ILE A 293 31.91 19.51 20.67
N PHE A 294 31.10 18.52 20.29
CA PHE A 294 31.27 17.12 20.60
C PHE A 294 32.34 16.52 19.67
N LYS A 295 33.60 16.53 20.12
CA LYS A 295 34.77 16.14 19.34
C LYS A 295 35.11 14.66 19.58
N VAL A 296 34.92 13.83 18.55
CA VAL A 296 35.29 12.42 18.59
C VAL A 296 36.74 12.23 18.20
N ASP A 297 37.50 11.58 19.08
CA ASP A 297 38.92 11.29 18.92
C ASP A 297 39.18 9.79 19.05
N GLY A 298 39.33 9.13 17.91
CA GLY A 298 39.39 7.67 17.80
C GLY A 298 38.13 7.08 17.18
N ASP A 299 38.01 5.75 17.24
CA ASP A 299 36.82 5.01 16.80
C ASP A 299 35.87 4.86 18.00
N VAL A 300 34.69 5.47 17.92
CA VAL A 300 33.73 5.54 19.03
C VAL A 300 32.37 5.02 18.60
N SER A 301 31.79 4.16 19.42
CA SER A 301 30.40 3.73 19.33
C SER A 301 29.55 4.29 20.47
N ILE A 302 28.35 4.77 20.15
CA ILE A 302 27.41 5.31 21.14
C ILE A 302 26.07 4.57 21.03
N ILE A 303 25.60 3.99 22.14
CA ILE A 303 24.25 3.43 22.29
C ILE A 303 23.39 4.42 23.08
N VAL A 304 22.23 4.80 22.53
CA VAL A 304 21.23 5.69 23.13
C VAL A 304 19.90 4.93 23.19
N GLU A 305 19.44 4.58 24.39
CA GLU A 305 18.19 3.81 24.54
C GLU A 305 16.92 4.64 24.35
N GLY A 306 17.00 5.93 24.67
CA GLY A 306 15.94 6.91 24.48
C GLY A 306 16.33 7.92 23.40
N ASP A 307 15.97 9.18 23.62
CA ASP A 307 16.05 10.20 22.59
C ASP A 307 17.49 10.68 22.36
N PHE A 308 17.85 10.82 21.08
CA PHE A 308 19.04 11.54 20.62
C PHE A 308 18.63 12.91 20.09
N LYS A 309 19.26 13.97 20.61
CA LYS A 309 18.96 15.33 20.21
C LYS A 309 20.21 16.18 20.03
N ILE A 310 20.32 16.84 18.88
CA ILE A 310 21.29 17.91 18.66
C ILE A 310 20.57 19.17 18.15
N LYS A 311 20.89 20.32 18.76
CA LYS A 311 20.17 21.57 18.49
C LYS A 311 21.08 22.80 18.58
N ASP A 312 20.50 23.97 18.37
CA ASP A 312 21.19 25.26 18.36
C ASP A 312 22.34 25.26 17.35
N ASN A 313 23.56 25.68 17.72
CA ASN A 313 24.75 25.66 16.86
C ASN A 313 25.70 24.50 17.19
N ALA A 314 25.23 23.49 17.93
CA ALA A 314 26.06 22.39 18.40
C ALA A 314 26.65 21.59 17.24
N GLN A 315 27.85 21.03 17.47
CA GLN A 315 28.63 20.38 16.44
C GLN A 315 29.13 19.01 16.87
N ILE A 316 29.02 18.02 15.99
CA ILE A 316 29.78 16.76 16.09
C ILE A 316 30.96 16.87 15.13
N ARG A 317 32.18 16.84 15.66
CA ARG A 317 33.42 16.91 14.86
C ARG A 317 34.25 15.66 15.05
N LEU A 318 34.73 15.07 13.95
CA LEU A 318 35.63 13.91 14.00
C LEU A 318 37.08 14.36 13.79
N THR A 319 38.03 13.88 14.60
CA THR A 319 39.46 14.19 14.43
C THR A 319 39.98 13.71 13.07
N ASN A 320 40.61 14.60 12.30
CA ASN A 320 41.29 14.26 11.04
C ASN A 320 42.71 13.71 11.29
N PRO A 321 43.22 12.82 10.42
CA PRO A 321 44.61 12.39 10.48
C PRO A 321 45.57 13.57 10.23
N SER A 322 46.70 13.54 10.92
CA SER A 322 47.74 14.59 10.89
C SER A 322 48.98 14.13 10.14
N PHE A 323 49.55 15.01 9.30
CA PHE A 323 50.74 14.75 8.49
C PHE A 323 51.78 15.85 8.67
N GLY A 324 52.98 15.46 9.09
CA GLY A 324 54.06 16.38 9.44
C GLY A 324 54.61 16.04 10.82
N ASN A 325 55.19 17.03 11.49
CA ASN A 325 55.74 16.85 12.83
C ASN A 325 54.67 17.19 13.88
N THR A 326 54.11 16.16 14.51
CA THR A 326 53.11 16.27 15.58
C THR A 326 53.73 16.24 16.98
N THR A 327 55.05 16.11 17.08
CA THR A 327 55.77 16.04 18.37
C THR A 327 56.23 17.43 18.76
N GLN A 328 55.92 17.82 20.00
CA GLN A 328 56.44 19.07 20.57
C GLN A 328 57.91 18.91 20.94
N HIS A 329 58.75 19.81 20.44
CA HIS A 329 60.15 19.92 20.81
C HIS A 329 60.42 21.16 21.65
N ASN A 330 61.59 21.19 22.31
CA ASN A 330 61.99 22.30 23.17
C ASN A 330 62.91 23.32 22.48
N ASN A 331 63.48 22.98 21.31
CA ASN A 331 64.29 23.94 20.57
C ASN A 331 63.37 24.99 19.93
N LYS A 332 63.79 26.25 19.99
CA LYS A 332 63.00 27.38 19.54
C LYS A 332 63.86 28.52 19.01
N GLU A 333 63.27 29.36 18.17
CA GLU A 333 63.94 30.52 17.57
C GLU A 333 63.02 31.74 17.65
N LYS A 334 63.61 32.93 17.81
CA LYS A 334 62.93 34.23 17.86
C LYS A 334 63.50 35.17 16.78
N ASN A 335 63.07 36.43 16.77
CA ASN A 335 63.36 37.41 15.70
C ASN A 335 62.76 36.98 14.36
N VAL A 336 61.53 36.49 14.41
CA VAL A 336 60.84 35.82 13.30
C VAL A 336 59.98 36.76 12.45
N GLN A 337 59.94 38.05 12.81
CA GLN A 337 59.19 39.06 12.07
C GLN A 337 59.81 39.26 10.68
N GLN A 338 58.96 39.52 9.69
CA GLN A 338 59.37 39.72 8.29
C GLN A 338 60.07 38.50 7.67
N LEU A 339 59.81 37.30 8.21
CA LEU A 339 60.30 36.05 7.67
C LEU A 339 59.12 35.19 7.20
N GLN A 340 59.32 34.45 6.12
CA GLN A 340 58.58 33.22 5.85
C GLN A 340 59.57 32.05 5.93
N ILE A 341 59.20 31.04 6.71
CA ILE A 341 60.01 29.85 6.95
C ILE A 341 59.17 28.64 6.59
N ALA A 342 59.80 27.59 6.05
CA ALA A 342 59.11 26.39 5.62
C ALA A 342 59.94 25.13 5.83
N SER A 343 59.28 24.01 6.14
CA SER A 343 59.87 22.67 6.21
C SER A 343 59.12 21.69 5.31
N PRO A 344 59.80 20.69 4.71
CA PRO A 344 59.18 19.75 3.81
C PRO A 344 58.42 18.67 4.59
N ILE A 345 57.35 18.18 3.98
CA ILE A 345 56.61 17.00 4.37
C ILE A 345 56.48 16.08 3.15
N THR A 346 56.40 14.78 3.38
CA THR A 346 56.16 13.80 2.32
C THR A 346 54.77 13.20 2.50
N ILE A 347 53.97 13.27 1.44
CA ILE A 347 52.62 12.75 1.38
C ILE A 347 52.63 11.47 0.54
N GLY A 348 52.13 10.38 1.12
CA GLY A 348 52.15 9.06 0.48
C GLY A 348 50.97 8.76 -0.45
N GLN A 349 49.86 9.49 -0.33
CA GLN A 349 48.63 9.25 -1.10
C GLN A 349 47.83 10.54 -1.29
N ALA A 350 46.82 10.51 -2.18
CA ALA A 350 45.93 11.63 -2.38
C ALA A 350 45.09 11.92 -1.11
N MET A 351 44.86 13.21 -0.84
CA MET A 351 44.17 13.70 0.35
C MET A 351 43.60 15.10 0.12
N SER A 352 42.66 15.50 0.97
CA SER A 352 42.09 16.85 0.97
C SER A 352 42.44 17.57 2.29
N VAL A 353 43.36 18.53 2.22
CA VAL A 353 43.88 19.25 3.40
C VAL A 353 42.83 20.22 3.91
N THR A 354 42.54 20.20 5.21
CA THR A 354 41.52 21.02 5.85
C THR A 354 42.09 22.13 6.73
N SER A 355 43.24 21.88 7.37
CA SER A 355 43.85 22.82 8.32
C SER A 355 45.35 22.63 8.44
N LEU A 356 46.00 23.65 8.99
CA LEU A 356 47.42 23.65 9.33
C LEU A 356 47.59 23.97 10.81
N THR A 357 48.49 23.26 11.47
CA THR A 357 48.70 23.38 12.92
C THR A 357 50.19 23.46 13.22
N ALA A 358 50.61 24.46 13.99
CA ALA A 358 51.99 24.64 14.42
C ALA A 358 52.07 24.89 15.93
N TYR A 359 53.14 24.40 16.57
CA TYR A 359 53.46 24.70 17.96
C TYR A 359 54.27 26.00 18.01
N ILE A 360 53.66 27.05 18.56
CA ILE A 360 54.21 28.42 18.54
C ILE A 360 54.05 29.10 19.90
N SER A 361 54.55 30.34 20.05
CA SER A 361 54.37 31.12 21.28
C SER A 361 53.96 32.58 21.04
N LYS A 362 53.56 33.21 22.16
CA LYS A 362 53.09 34.60 22.36
C LYS A 362 51.60 34.81 22.17
N LYS A 363 50.93 34.88 23.32
CA LYS A 363 49.54 35.33 23.49
C LYS A 363 49.30 36.69 22.83
N ASP A 364 48.11 36.84 22.24
CA ASP A 364 47.58 38.03 21.59
C ASP A 364 48.30 38.49 20.31
N LYS A 365 49.26 37.69 19.81
CA LYS A 365 49.89 37.91 18.50
C LYS A 365 49.31 36.98 17.45
N LYS A 366 49.31 37.45 16.20
CA LYS A 366 48.78 36.71 15.06
C LYS A 366 49.87 35.96 14.31
N VAL A 367 49.45 34.91 13.62
CA VAL A 367 50.28 34.10 12.72
C VAL A 367 49.45 33.71 11.49
N ARG A 368 50.13 33.33 10.41
CA ARG A 368 49.51 32.73 9.21
C ARG A 368 50.37 31.57 8.72
N TYR A 369 49.72 30.56 8.13
CA TYR A 369 50.36 29.39 7.56
C TYR A 369 50.14 29.27 6.05
N ALA A 370 50.96 28.47 5.38
CA ALA A 370 50.83 28.18 3.95
C ALA A 370 51.37 26.80 3.57
N ILE A 371 50.96 26.32 2.40
CA ILE A 371 51.43 25.10 1.74
C ILE A 371 52.05 25.51 0.41
N TYR A 372 53.27 25.04 0.15
CA TYR A 372 53.93 25.17 -1.15
C TYR A 372 54.16 23.80 -1.76
N SER A 373 54.14 23.74 -3.10
CA SER A 373 54.67 22.60 -3.86
C SER A 373 56.18 22.47 -3.64
N ASP A 374 56.75 21.28 -3.88
CA ASP A 374 58.20 21.13 -3.99
C ASP A 374 58.71 21.56 -5.37
N SER A 375 59.85 22.24 -5.37
CA SER A 375 60.62 22.58 -6.56
C SER A 375 62.09 22.20 -6.35
N SER A 376 62.39 20.91 -6.50
CA SER A 376 63.75 20.36 -6.39
C SER A 376 64.38 20.53 -5.00
N GLY A 377 63.61 20.27 -3.93
CA GLY A 377 64.09 20.37 -2.54
C GLY A 377 64.11 21.79 -1.97
N GLU A 378 63.38 22.70 -2.61
CA GLU A 378 63.03 24.04 -2.15
C GLU A 378 61.51 24.22 -2.29
N PRO A 379 60.84 25.07 -1.48
CA PRO A 379 59.46 25.43 -1.74
C PRO A 379 59.32 26.05 -3.13
N GLY A 380 58.22 25.77 -3.81
CA GLY A 380 57.95 26.17 -5.20
C GLY A 380 56.81 27.17 -5.31
N THR A 381 55.72 26.75 -5.95
CA THR A 381 54.48 27.53 -6.11
C THR A 381 53.60 27.40 -4.86
N LEU A 382 53.03 28.52 -4.43
CA LEU A 382 52.05 28.57 -3.34
C LEU A 382 50.78 27.80 -3.75
N ILE A 383 50.38 26.84 -2.92
CA ILE A 383 49.16 26.03 -3.13
C ILE A 383 48.00 26.62 -2.33
N ALA A 384 48.25 26.96 -1.06
CA ALA A 384 47.22 27.48 -0.16
C ALA A 384 47.85 28.32 0.94
N GLU A 385 47.09 29.27 1.48
CA GLU A 385 47.42 30.00 2.71
C GLU A 385 46.19 30.11 3.60
N THR A 386 46.40 30.28 4.90
CA THR A 386 45.31 30.45 5.87
C THR A 386 44.97 31.93 6.09
N GLU A 387 43.88 32.21 6.80
CA GLU A 387 43.69 33.52 7.41
C GLU A 387 44.74 33.80 8.52
N GLN A 388 44.75 35.05 9.03
CA GLN A 388 45.57 35.43 10.19
C GLN A 388 44.80 35.17 11.49
N VAL A 389 45.28 34.24 12.31
CA VAL A 389 44.63 33.90 13.59
C VAL A 389 45.47 34.36 14.78
N LYS A 390 44.78 34.87 15.80
CA LYS A 390 45.38 35.34 17.05
C LYS A 390 45.55 34.18 18.02
N MET A 391 46.72 34.07 18.63
CA MET A 391 46.98 33.07 19.66
C MET A 391 46.32 33.45 21.00
N THR A 392 45.62 32.50 21.63
CA THR A 392 44.92 32.68 22.91
C THR A 392 45.78 32.30 24.12
N GLU A 393 46.64 31.30 23.94
CA GLU A 393 47.55 30.77 24.96
C GLU A 393 48.95 31.40 24.90
N SER A 394 49.73 31.24 25.96
CA SER A 394 51.11 31.75 25.99
C SER A 394 52.06 30.99 25.06
N ASN A 395 51.84 29.68 24.91
CA ASN A 395 52.43 28.76 23.95
C ASN A 395 51.48 27.57 23.76
N GLY A 396 51.54 26.90 22.62
CA GLY A 396 50.59 25.83 22.31
C GLY A 396 50.49 25.51 20.82
N TRP A 397 49.84 24.40 20.50
CA TRP A 397 49.42 24.07 19.15
C TRP A 397 48.29 25.01 18.73
N LEU A 398 48.50 25.76 17.66
CA LEU A 398 47.47 26.60 17.06
C LEU A 398 47.08 26.03 15.70
N GLU A 399 45.89 25.44 15.64
CA GLU A 399 45.24 25.01 14.40
C GLU A 399 44.55 26.19 13.72
N ILE A 400 44.76 26.34 12.42
CA ILE A 400 44.09 27.32 11.58
C ILE A 400 43.47 26.58 10.38
N PRO A 401 42.14 26.64 10.19
CA PRO A 401 41.49 26.06 9.03
C PRO A 401 41.86 26.81 7.74
N LEU A 402 41.86 26.09 6.62
CA LEU A 402 41.89 26.69 5.28
C LEU A 402 40.48 27.19 4.92
N ASP A 403 40.40 28.21 4.06
CA ASP A 403 39.11 28.77 3.59
C ASP A 403 38.26 27.73 2.84
N ALA A 404 38.92 26.78 2.19
CA ALA A 404 38.32 25.60 1.57
C ALA A 404 39.30 24.41 1.61
N PRO A 405 38.80 23.16 1.63
CA PRO A 405 39.67 21.98 1.54
C PRO A 405 40.51 21.97 0.25
N VAL A 406 41.78 21.58 0.35
CA VAL A 406 42.75 21.63 -0.75
C VAL A 406 43.20 20.22 -1.13
N ALA A 407 42.85 19.79 -2.34
CA ALA A 407 43.27 18.49 -2.87
C ALA A 407 44.77 18.50 -3.21
N ILE A 408 45.51 17.55 -2.66
CA ILE A 408 46.92 17.30 -2.97
C ILE A 408 47.14 15.81 -3.27
N THR A 409 48.08 15.50 -4.17
CA THR A 409 48.45 14.13 -4.52
C THR A 409 49.69 13.68 -3.76
N ALA A 410 50.04 12.39 -3.84
CA ALA A 410 51.31 11.88 -3.34
C ALA A 410 52.50 12.72 -3.89
N GLY A 411 53.41 13.12 -3.00
CA GLY A 411 54.51 14.03 -3.34
C GLY A 411 55.10 14.73 -2.12
N THR A 412 56.09 15.58 -2.37
CA THR A 412 56.70 16.44 -1.35
C THR A 412 56.07 17.82 -1.40
N TYR A 413 55.74 18.36 -0.22
CA TYR A 413 55.18 19.70 -0.05
C TYR A 413 55.92 20.41 1.08
N TRP A 414 55.78 21.73 1.16
CA TRP A 414 56.43 22.56 2.16
C TRP A 414 55.39 23.28 3.01
N LEU A 415 55.42 23.04 4.31
CA LEU A 415 54.59 23.76 5.28
C LEU A 415 55.31 25.00 5.73
N ALA A 416 54.69 26.15 5.54
CA ALA A 416 55.27 27.46 5.79
C ALA A 416 54.49 28.24 6.85
N LEU A 417 55.18 29.10 7.59
CA LEU A 417 54.56 30.02 8.54
C LEU A 417 55.26 31.38 8.59
N SER A 418 54.52 32.41 9.00
CA SER A 418 55.00 33.79 9.14
C SER A 418 54.29 34.51 10.29
N PHE A 419 55.02 35.39 10.97
CA PHE A 419 54.63 35.97 12.27
C PHE A 419 54.49 37.49 12.23
N GLU A 420 53.59 38.02 13.05
CA GLU A 420 53.33 39.46 13.24
C GLU A 420 54.49 40.19 13.94
N ASP A 421 55.09 39.54 14.95
CA ASP A 421 55.96 40.16 15.93
C ASP A 421 57.30 39.41 16.04
N LYS A 422 58.36 40.16 16.33
CA LYS A 422 59.72 39.61 16.41
C LYS A 422 59.91 38.69 17.61
N ASP A 423 59.13 38.87 18.68
CA ASP A 423 59.28 38.09 19.91
C ASP A 423 58.50 36.77 19.85
N GLN A 424 57.70 36.52 18.80
CA GLN A 424 57.10 35.21 18.54
C GLN A 424 58.18 34.15 18.33
N GLU A 425 57.85 32.91 18.71
CA GLU A 425 58.77 31.78 18.58
C GLU A 425 58.10 30.65 17.79
N TYR A 426 58.88 30.03 16.89
CA TYR A 426 58.57 28.69 16.37
C TYR A 426 59.44 27.66 17.07
N TYR A 427 58.94 26.44 17.12
CA TYR A 427 59.62 25.29 17.72
C TYR A 427 60.02 24.28 16.65
N TYR A 428 61.09 23.54 16.91
CA TYR A 428 61.65 22.62 15.91
C TYR A 428 62.42 21.44 16.51
N ASP A 429 62.48 20.36 15.72
CA ASP A 429 63.47 19.31 15.85
C ASP A 429 64.76 19.69 15.10
N THR A 430 65.91 19.24 15.60
CA THR A 430 67.25 19.41 15.01
C THR A 430 67.53 18.50 13.80
N THR A 431 66.51 17.83 13.27
CA THR A 431 66.56 17.00 12.07
C THR A 431 65.91 17.72 10.87
N GLY A 432 65.80 17.06 9.71
CA GLY A 432 65.05 17.59 8.58
C GLY A 432 65.72 18.75 7.83
N SER A 433 64.91 19.56 7.16
CA SER A 433 65.34 20.70 6.36
C SER A 433 64.37 21.85 6.53
N MET A 434 64.89 23.06 6.67
CA MET A 434 64.08 24.27 6.75
C MET A 434 64.66 25.32 5.81
N ARG A 435 63.78 25.93 5.02
CA ARG A 435 64.10 27.05 4.15
C ARG A 435 63.58 28.34 4.75
N HIS A 436 64.33 29.41 4.51
CA HIS A 436 64.08 30.71 5.07
C HIS A 436 64.14 31.76 3.97
N ARG A 437 63.17 32.67 3.96
CA ARG A 437 63.16 33.84 3.09
C ARG A 437 62.80 35.11 3.87
N ALA A 438 63.59 36.16 3.71
CA ALA A 438 63.40 37.47 4.32
C ALA A 438 62.27 38.22 3.57
N TYR A 439 61.03 37.93 3.95
CA TYR A 439 59.84 38.52 3.38
C TYR A 439 58.70 38.55 4.40
N ASN A 440 57.99 39.68 4.48
CA ASN A 440 56.85 39.87 5.37
C ASN A 440 55.58 39.22 4.84
N ALA A 441 55.55 37.87 4.80
CA ALA A 441 54.38 37.12 4.37
C ALA A 441 53.18 37.32 5.31
N TYR A 442 53.42 37.58 6.61
CA TYR A 442 52.36 37.97 7.53
C TYR A 442 51.57 39.18 7.02
N GLY A 443 52.25 40.29 6.70
CA GLY A 443 51.58 41.54 6.31
C GLY A 443 51.14 41.60 4.85
N ASN A 444 51.84 40.90 3.95
CA ASN A 444 51.65 41.01 2.50
C ASN A 444 51.01 39.77 1.86
N GLY A 445 50.73 38.71 2.62
CA GLY A 445 50.41 37.38 2.10
C GLY A 445 51.66 36.65 1.60
N PHE A 446 51.60 35.31 1.52
CA PHE A 446 52.72 34.49 1.06
C PHE A 446 53.04 34.73 -0.43
N LEU A 447 54.30 34.57 -0.82
CA LEU A 447 54.72 34.76 -2.21
C LEU A 447 54.13 33.68 -3.12
N ALA A 448 53.50 34.07 -4.22
CA ALA A 448 52.96 33.10 -5.20
C ALA A 448 54.02 32.11 -5.73
N SER A 449 55.29 32.55 -5.78
CA SER A 449 56.45 31.70 -6.07
C SER A 449 57.56 31.99 -5.05
N TRP A 450 58.05 30.93 -4.40
CA TRP A 450 59.08 31.00 -3.36
C TRP A 450 60.45 31.43 -3.88
N GLY A 451 60.78 31.24 -5.16
CA GLY A 451 62.07 31.66 -5.71
C GLY A 451 63.26 31.02 -4.99
N THR A 452 64.26 31.83 -4.60
CA THR A 452 65.48 31.36 -3.93
C THR A 452 65.42 31.66 -2.43
N SER A 453 65.76 30.66 -1.62
CA SER A 453 65.90 30.79 -0.17
C SER A 453 67.13 31.61 0.21
N ASP A 454 66.99 32.50 1.19
CA ASP A 454 68.09 33.31 1.72
C ASP A 454 68.98 32.51 2.68
N ALA A 455 68.41 31.49 3.32
CA ALA A 455 69.13 30.59 4.21
C ALA A 455 68.47 29.20 4.27
N SER A 456 69.25 28.22 4.70
CA SER A 456 68.81 26.85 4.95
C SER A 456 69.35 26.34 6.28
N TYR A 457 68.53 25.59 7.01
CA TYR A 457 68.89 25.01 8.31
C TYR A 457 68.48 23.54 8.37
N THR A 458 69.22 22.75 9.15
CA THR A 458 68.83 21.38 9.52
C THR A 458 67.84 21.45 10.68
N ARG A 459 66.60 21.82 10.35
CA ARG A 459 65.49 21.97 11.30
C ARG A 459 64.21 21.41 10.69
N LEU A 460 63.37 20.78 11.50
CA LEU A 460 62.03 20.36 11.13
C LEU A 460 61.06 21.10 12.05
N LEU A 461 60.25 21.98 11.46
CA LEU A 461 59.27 22.75 12.22
C LEU A 461 58.29 21.81 12.94
N ASP A 462 57.90 22.18 14.16
CA ASP A 462 56.81 21.53 14.90
C ASP A 462 55.48 21.97 14.27
N MET A 463 55.21 21.41 13.10
CA MET A 463 54.09 21.78 12.25
C MET A 463 53.60 20.57 11.47
N TYR A 464 52.29 20.47 11.34
CA TYR A 464 51.61 19.45 10.56
C TYR A 464 50.39 20.04 9.86
N LEU A 465 49.91 19.32 8.85
CA LEU A 465 48.60 19.56 8.26
C LEU A 465 47.62 18.50 8.76
N SER A 466 46.33 18.82 8.79
CA SER A 466 45.25 17.86 8.99
C SER A 466 44.44 17.75 7.71
N ALA A 467 43.99 16.54 7.36
CA ALA A 467 43.35 16.31 6.08
C ALA A 467 42.37 15.14 6.10
N ASN A 468 41.42 15.16 5.17
CA ASN A 468 40.56 14.02 4.87
C ASN A 468 41.33 13.05 3.97
N VAL A 469 41.37 11.80 4.41
CA VAL A 469 42.03 10.70 3.72
C VAL A 469 41.09 9.51 3.77
N ALA A 470 40.80 8.93 2.60
CA ALA A 470 39.87 7.82 2.50
C ALA A 470 40.27 6.68 3.46
N GLY A 471 39.32 6.26 4.30
CA GLY A 471 39.50 5.19 5.28
C GLY A 471 40.43 5.51 6.47
N GLN A 472 40.70 6.79 6.76
CA GLN A 472 41.54 7.20 7.90
C GLN A 472 40.90 8.32 8.72
N GLY A 473 41.29 8.40 10.00
CA GLY A 473 40.79 9.38 10.97
C GLY A 473 39.81 8.76 11.96
N ALA A 474 39.30 9.59 12.87
CA ALA A 474 38.28 9.18 13.82
C ALA A 474 36.98 8.77 13.11
N SER A 475 36.28 7.78 13.67
CA SER A 475 34.97 7.34 13.22
C SER A 475 33.96 7.36 14.37
N LEU A 476 32.69 7.62 14.03
CA LEU A 476 31.60 7.63 14.99
C LEU A 476 30.46 6.74 14.48
N THR A 477 29.98 5.84 15.33
CA THR A 477 28.73 5.12 15.09
C THR A 477 27.76 5.37 16.23
N ILE A 478 26.54 5.84 15.93
CA ILE A 478 25.47 6.02 16.91
C ILE A 478 24.36 5.00 16.66
N TYR A 479 23.89 4.34 17.71
CA TYR A 479 22.72 3.47 17.73
C TYR A 479 21.64 4.12 18.62
N CYS A 480 20.50 4.46 18.06
CA CYS A 480 19.43 5.19 18.75
C CYS A 480 18.12 4.40 18.72
N TYR A 481 17.53 4.16 19.90
CA TYR A 481 16.25 3.45 20.07
C TYR A 481 15.06 4.36 20.43
N GLY A 482 15.30 5.61 20.82
CA GLY A 482 14.24 6.61 21.00
C GLY A 482 14.05 7.48 19.77
N GLN A 483 13.57 8.72 19.97
CA GLN A 483 13.40 9.69 18.88
C GLN A 483 14.75 10.34 18.54
N ALA A 484 15.02 10.61 17.26
CA ALA A 484 16.24 11.27 16.83
C ALA A 484 15.94 12.60 16.12
N THR A 485 16.47 13.71 16.66
CA THR A 485 16.20 15.05 16.11
C THR A 485 17.46 15.91 15.97
N PHE A 486 17.68 16.42 14.76
CA PHE A 486 18.73 17.40 14.45
C PHE A 486 18.02 18.70 14.06
N GLU A 487 18.09 19.72 14.93
CA GLU A 487 17.29 20.93 14.78
C GLU A 487 18.13 22.21 14.82
N SER A 488 17.51 23.33 14.42
CA SER A 488 18.13 24.66 14.38
C SER A 488 19.30 24.76 13.39
N LYS A 489 20.56 24.73 13.85
CA LYS A 489 21.80 24.95 13.07
C LYS A 489 22.85 23.88 13.37
N ALA A 490 22.41 22.69 13.78
CA ALA A 490 23.30 21.61 14.15
C ALA A 490 24.24 21.22 12.99
N GLN A 491 25.52 20.99 13.28
CA GLN A 491 26.52 20.57 12.30
C GLN A 491 27.10 19.21 12.65
N LEU A 492 26.80 18.19 11.86
CA LEU A 492 27.26 16.82 12.10
C LEU A 492 28.28 16.44 11.04
N ASN A 493 29.53 16.23 11.47
CA ASN A 493 30.63 15.75 10.63
C ASN A 493 30.93 16.66 9.41
N VAL A 494 30.53 17.94 9.47
CA VAL A 494 30.79 18.94 8.42
C VAL A 494 32.29 19.21 8.25
N ASN A 495 33.10 18.98 9.29
CA ASN A 495 34.53 19.22 9.25
C ASN A 495 35.30 18.22 8.37
N THR A 496 34.80 17.00 8.23
CA THR A 496 35.44 15.98 7.37
C THR A 496 34.81 15.91 5.99
N GLN A 497 33.52 16.25 5.87
CA GLN A 497 32.75 16.08 4.63
C GLN A 497 32.79 14.63 4.09
N ASP A 498 33.11 13.66 4.94
CA ASP A 498 33.20 12.25 4.61
C ASP A 498 32.12 11.46 5.37
N PRO A 499 31.00 11.14 4.70
CA PRO A 499 29.88 10.41 5.31
C PRO A 499 30.26 9.03 5.85
N SER A 500 31.28 8.38 5.28
CA SER A 500 31.68 7.02 5.70
C SER A 500 32.23 6.97 7.14
N ARG A 501 32.65 8.12 7.67
CA ARG A 501 33.22 8.25 9.01
C ARG A 501 32.18 8.50 10.09
N PHE A 502 30.93 8.78 9.73
CA PHE A 502 29.83 8.94 10.68
C PHE A 502 28.63 8.08 10.27
N THR A 503 28.37 7.02 11.02
CA THR A 503 27.20 6.16 10.81
C THR A 503 26.16 6.41 11.90
N PHE A 504 24.91 6.58 11.50
CA PHE A 504 23.78 6.76 12.41
C PHE A 504 22.74 5.66 12.16
N TRP A 505 22.54 4.79 13.16
CA TRP A 505 21.51 3.76 13.18
C TRP A 505 20.35 4.22 14.06
N HIS A 506 19.19 4.40 13.45
CA HIS A 506 17.92 4.61 14.12
C HIS A 506 17.13 3.30 14.08
N LEU A 507 17.02 2.67 15.25
CA LEU A 507 16.52 1.31 15.44
C LEU A 507 15.16 1.28 16.15
N ASN A 508 14.51 2.42 16.28
CA ASN A 508 13.19 2.55 16.89
C ASN A 508 12.10 2.02 15.94
N ASP A 509 11.38 0.98 16.36
CA ASP A 509 10.32 0.30 15.61
C ASP A 509 8.90 0.78 15.99
N ALA A 510 8.79 1.79 16.85
CA ALA A 510 7.51 2.37 17.21
C ALA A 510 6.82 3.02 15.99
N ALA A 511 5.49 2.98 15.95
CA ALA A 511 4.71 3.52 14.84
C ALA A 511 4.87 5.05 14.65
N ASP A 512 5.30 5.76 15.70
CA ASP A 512 5.60 7.20 15.70
C ASP A 512 7.11 7.49 15.80
N ALA A 513 7.95 6.48 15.57
CA ALA A 513 9.41 6.63 15.53
C ALA A 513 9.81 7.63 14.43
N LYS A 514 10.67 8.58 14.78
CA LYS A 514 11.05 9.68 13.90
C LYS A 514 12.54 9.95 13.99
N LEU A 515 13.19 9.89 12.84
CA LEU A 515 14.48 10.52 12.60
C LEU A 515 14.24 11.79 11.78
N GLU A 516 14.40 12.97 12.38
CA GLU A 516 14.14 14.26 11.72
C GLU A 516 15.35 15.18 11.70
N VAL A 517 15.64 15.72 10.52
CA VAL A 517 16.60 16.81 10.30
C VAL A 517 15.83 18.04 9.84
N ASN A 518 15.96 19.14 10.59
CA ASN A 518 15.19 20.37 10.33
C ASN A 518 16.01 21.65 10.59
N GLY A 519 15.38 22.80 10.36
CA GLY A 519 16.02 24.10 10.43
C GLY A 519 17.00 24.31 9.27
N THR A 520 18.23 24.70 9.60
CA THR A 520 19.37 24.91 8.69
C THR A 520 20.52 23.92 9.02
N SER A 521 20.18 22.80 9.64
CA SER A 521 21.14 21.78 10.08
C SER A 521 21.84 21.12 8.89
N GLN A 522 23.11 20.75 9.06
CA GLN A 522 23.91 20.06 8.05
C GLN A 522 24.49 18.78 8.60
N ALA A 523 24.39 17.68 7.85
CA ALA A 523 24.95 16.39 8.22
C ALA A 523 25.74 15.76 7.07
N PHE A 524 26.88 15.14 7.39
CA PHE A 524 27.63 14.23 6.53
C PHE A 524 27.66 12.85 7.18
N ALA A 525 26.81 11.93 6.76
CA ALA A 525 26.62 10.66 7.47
C ALA A 525 26.09 9.54 6.58
N THR A 526 26.38 8.30 6.97
CA THR A 526 25.63 7.10 6.57
C THR A 526 24.42 6.95 7.49
N ILE A 527 23.21 7.14 6.96
CA ILE A 527 21.96 7.11 7.73
C ILE A 527 21.23 5.79 7.53
N ASN A 528 21.00 5.05 8.61
CA ASN A 528 20.23 3.81 8.62
C ASN A 528 18.99 3.99 9.50
N ALA A 529 17.80 3.96 8.92
CA ALA A 529 16.52 4.09 9.62
C ALA A 529 15.59 2.93 9.22
N LEU A 530 15.86 1.74 9.73
CA LEU A 530 15.31 0.47 9.22
C LEU A 530 13.79 0.33 9.41
N TYR A 531 13.21 1.02 10.39
CA TYR A 531 11.82 0.84 10.82
C TYR A 531 11.00 2.13 10.87
N SER A 532 11.59 3.26 10.47
CA SER A 532 11.03 4.58 10.78
C SER A 532 11.14 5.55 9.62
N GLU A 533 10.31 6.60 9.65
CA GLU A 533 10.37 7.70 8.69
C GLU A 533 11.67 8.50 8.90
N PHE A 534 12.46 8.61 7.85
CA PHE A 534 13.54 9.60 7.76
C PHE A 534 13.01 10.89 7.13
N LYS A 535 12.88 11.93 7.95
CA LYS A 535 12.31 13.20 7.56
C LYS A 535 13.36 14.30 7.49
N ILE A 536 13.45 14.98 6.34
CA ILE A 536 14.27 16.19 6.16
C ILE A 536 13.34 17.34 5.79
N LYS A 537 13.44 18.48 6.46
CA LYS A 537 12.60 19.64 6.16
C LYS A 537 13.29 20.99 6.40
N ASP A 538 12.57 22.06 6.09
CA ASP A 538 13.06 23.44 6.18
C ASP A 538 14.21 23.66 5.18
N ASP A 539 15.36 24.19 5.60
CA ASP A 539 16.56 24.42 4.79
C ASP A 539 17.69 23.45 5.18
N ALA A 540 17.34 22.28 5.72
CA ALA A 540 18.30 21.28 6.17
C ALA A 540 18.97 20.56 4.99
N ILE A 541 20.25 20.23 5.16
CA ILE A 541 21.07 19.56 4.15
C ILE A 541 21.65 18.27 4.73
N VAL A 542 21.34 17.14 4.11
CA VAL A 542 21.95 15.84 4.44
C VAL A 542 22.79 15.36 3.28
N ASN A 543 24.01 14.94 3.57
CA ASN A 543 25.00 14.49 2.63
C ASN A 543 25.42 13.06 3.02
N GLY A 544 25.26 12.08 2.13
CA GLY A 544 25.87 10.77 2.32
C GLY A 544 25.09 9.60 1.74
N LEU A 545 25.17 8.48 2.45
CA LEU A 545 24.61 7.19 2.08
C LEU A 545 23.44 6.88 3.02
N GLY A 546 22.57 5.95 2.66
CA GLY A 546 21.59 5.49 3.63
C GLY A 546 20.64 4.40 3.20
N TRP A 547 20.07 3.75 4.20
CA TRP A 547 19.04 2.73 4.07
C TRP A 547 17.90 3.09 5.01
N VAL A 548 16.75 3.45 4.46
CA VAL A 548 15.62 3.98 5.25
C VAL A 548 14.33 3.28 4.88
N TYR A 549 13.41 3.14 5.84
CA TYR A 549 12.11 2.53 5.60
C TYR A 549 11.24 3.45 4.73
N ASP A 550 10.96 4.65 5.24
CA ASP A 550 10.26 5.71 4.50
C ASP A 550 11.13 6.98 4.45
N LEU A 551 11.12 7.69 3.32
CA LEU A 551 11.80 8.96 3.11
C LEU A 551 10.79 10.09 2.94
N LYS A 552 11.01 11.21 3.64
CA LYS A 552 10.18 12.40 3.49
C LYS A 552 10.98 13.68 3.41
N LEU A 553 10.84 14.40 2.30
CA LEU A 553 11.43 15.73 2.12
C LEU A 553 10.32 16.77 1.97
N GLU A 554 10.43 17.85 2.75
CA GLU A 554 9.49 18.98 2.71
C GLU A 554 10.23 20.32 2.65
N LYS A 555 9.57 21.34 2.07
CA LYS A 555 10.06 22.74 2.03
C LYS A 555 11.29 22.88 1.11
N ASN A 556 12.44 23.30 1.62
CA ASN A 556 13.66 23.56 0.84
C ASN A 556 14.77 22.53 1.14
N ALA A 557 14.39 21.38 1.70
CA ALA A 557 15.33 20.35 2.12
C ALA A 557 16.17 19.84 0.94
N VAL A 558 17.44 19.54 1.22
CA VAL A 558 18.38 18.98 0.24
C VAL A 558 18.95 17.66 0.75
N LEU A 559 18.88 16.63 -0.09
CA LEU A 559 19.56 15.36 0.12
C LEU A 559 20.58 15.14 -0.99
N ASN A 560 21.86 15.08 -0.64
CA ASN A 560 22.94 14.79 -1.57
C ASN A 560 23.47 13.38 -1.30
N VAL A 561 23.32 12.49 -2.28
CA VAL A 561 23.66 11.07 -2.19
C VAL A 561 25.02 10.81 -2.85
N ASP A 562 25.86 10.04 -2.17
CA ASP A 562 27.00 9.39 -2.83
C ASP A 562 26.52 8.14 -3.54
N SER A 563 26.44 8.16 -4.87
CA SER A 563 26.03 6.99 -5.68
C SER A 563 27.17 6.41 -6.51
N SER A 564 28.42 6.62 -6.06
CA SER A 564 29.63 6.16 -6.75
C SER A 564 29.70 4.63 -6.97
N GLY A 565 28.91 3.86 -6.20
CA GLY A 565 28.72 2.41 -6.37
C GLY A 565 27.81 1.99 -7.54
N GLY A 566 27.15 2.94 -8.22
CA GLY A 566 26.29 2.68 -9.38
C GLY A 566 25.00 1.92 -9.05
N ALA A 567 24.38 1.24 -10.02
CA ALA A 567 23.12 0.51 -9.78
C ALA A 567 23.27 -0.74 -8.91
N ALA A 568 24.49 -1.26 -8.74
CA ALA A 568 24.78 -2.41 -7.88
C ALA A 568 24.94 -2.01 -6.40
N ASP A 569 25.33 -0.76 -6.15
CA ASP A 569 25.41 -0.14 -4.83
C ASP A 569 24.95 1.33 -4.96
N PRO A 570 23.62 1.56 -4.98
CA PRO A 570 23.03 2.86 -5.31
C PRO A 570 23.30 3.93 -4.26
N GLY A 571 23.88 3.55 -3.11
CA GLY A 571 24.24 4.45 -2.03
C GLY A 571 23.08 4.95 -1.18
N PHE A 572 21.86 5.08 -1.74
CA PHE A 572 20.66 5.38 -0.98
C PHE A 572 19.47 4.48 -1.37
N VAL A 573 18.98 3.70 -0.41
CA VAL A 573 17.89 2.72 -0.58
C VAL A 573 16.71 3.07 0.32
N ILE A 574 15.50 3.04 -0.25
CA ILE A 574 14.24 3.29 0.43
C ILE A 574 13.41 2.00 0.39
N ASP A 575 13.01 1.48 1.55
CA ASP A 575 12.34 0.18 1.59
C ASP A 575 10.89 0.27 1.08
N ASN A 576 10.17 1.33 1.45
CA ASN A 576 8.74 1.44 1.25
C ASN A 576 8.33 2.70 0.45
N LEU A 577 8.32 3.88 1.06
CA LEU A 577 7.74 5.10 0.46
C LEU A 577 8.69 6.31 0.46
N ALA A 578 8.64 7.12 -0.60
CA ALA A 578 9.22 8.45 -0.69
C ALA A 578 8.15 9.52 -0.94
N GLU A 579 8.01 10.48 -0.02
CA GLU A 579 7.16 11.66 -0.17
C GLU A 579 7.99 12.94 -0.32
N LEU A 580 7.91 13.59 -1.48
CA LEU A 580 8.66 14.80 -1.80
C LEU A 580 7.69 15.96 -2.08
N LYS A 581 7.82 17.08 -1.33
CA LYS A 581 6.88 18.22 -1.38
C LYS A 581 7.60 19.57 -1.33
N ASN A 582 7.02 20.58 -1.98
CA ASN A 582 7.56 21.95 -2.12
C ASN A 582 8.81 22.03 -3.03
N ASP A 583 9.86 22.75 -2.63
CA ASP A 583 11.04 23.11 -3.43
C ASP A 583 12.29 22.31 -3.01
N ILE A 584 12.14 20.98 -2.88
CA ILE A 584 13.21 20.07 -2.42
C ILE A 584 14.11 19.63 -3.58
N ASN A 585 15.36 19.26 -3.27
CA ASN A 585 16.29 18.66 -4.23
C ASN A 585 16.95 17.39 -3.69
N ILE A 586 16.91 16.30 -4.47
CA ILE A 586 17.75 15.12 -4.28
C ILE A 586 18.81 15.09 -5.39
N ASN A 587 20.09 15.09 -5.01
CA ASN A 587 21.21 15.18 -5.96
C ASN A 587 22.23 14.06 -5.75
N GLY A 588 23.02 13.77 -6.77
CA GLY A 588 24.23 12.97 -6.65
C GLY A 588 25.48 13.84 -6.51
N TYR A 589 26.48 13.41 -5.73
CA TYR A 589 27.74 14.16 -5.55
C TYR A 589 28.50 14.45 -6.86
N ASP A 590 28.45 13.56 -7.84
CA ASP A 590 29.17 13.64 -9.11
C ASP A 590 28.26 13.99 -10.31
N GLY A 591 27.00 14.36 -10.03
CA GLY A 591 25.97 14.56 -11.05
C GLY A 591 25.26 13.28 -11.51
N THR A 592 25.63 12.12 -10.98
CA THR A 592 24.89 10.86 -11.13
C THR A 592 24.23 10.51 -9.79
N LEU A 593 22.93 10.26 -9.81
CA LEU A 593 22.16 9.77 -8.65
C LEU A 593 21.46 8.48 -9.04
N ASN A 594 21.51 7.48 -8.17
CA ASN A 594 20.69 6.28 -8.23
C ASN A 594 19.89 6.18 -6.92
N LEU A 595 18.63 6.58 -6.93
CA LEU A 595 17.74 6.40 -5.78
C LEU A 595 17.02 5.06 -5.93
N ALA A 596 17.31 4.10 -5.06
CA ALA A 596 16.77 2.75 -5.18
C ALA A 596 15.62 2.49 -4.21
N PHE A 597 14.67 1.67 -4.65
CA PHE A 597 13.56 1.19 -3.85
C PHE A 597 13.60 -0.34 -3.73
N ASN A 598 13.25 -0.87 -2.56
CA ASN A 598 13.04 -2.33 -2.38
C ASN A 598 11.58 -2.75 -2.59
N SER A 599 10.67 -1.79 -2.73
CA SER A 599 9.25 -2.03 -2.99
C SER A 599 8.85 -1.52 -4.38
N ILE A 600 7.85 -2.17 -4.98
CA ILE A 600 7.26 -1.87 -6.30
C ILE A 600 5.90 -1.13 -6.20
N GLY A 601 5.44 -0.85 -4.97
CA GLY A 601 4.22 -0.11 -4.65
C GLY A 601 3.61 -0.68 -3.38
N THR A 602 2.57 -0.06 -2.80
CA THR A 602 1.82 -0.75 -1.74
C THR A 602 0.81 -1.71 -2.38
N PRO A 603 1.03 -3.04 -2.34
CA PRO A 603 0.03 -3.98 -2.84
C PRO A 603 -1.24 -3.84 -2.02
N VAL A 604 -2.38 -3.78 -2.71
CA VAL A 604 -3.70 -3.65 -2.08
C VAL A 604 -4.18 -4.99 -1.52
N ILE A 605 -3.66 -6.10 -2.03
CA ILE A 605 -3.88 -7.45 -1.53
C ILE A 605 -2.53 -8.07 -1.16
N THR A 606 -2.36 -8.50 0.08
CA THR A 606 -1.10 -9.06 0.56
C THR A 606 -1.32 -10.41 1.25
N ILE A 607 -0.54 -11.43 0.89
CA ILE A 607 -0.55 -12.76 1.49
C ILE A 607 0.87 -13.07 2.01
N LYS A 608 1.00 -13.26 3.33
CA LYS A 608 2.29 -13.40 4.02
C LYS A 608 2.39 -14.65 4.88
N ASP A 609 3.61 -14.95 5.35
CA ASP A 609 3.92 -16.06 6.25
C ASP A 609 3.54 -17.42 5.65
N GLN A 610 2.66 -18.20 6.30
CA GLN A 610 2.05 -19.41 5.72
C GLN A 610 0.56 -19.21 5.41
N ALA A 611 0.12 -17.97 5.17
CA ALA A 611 -1.26 -17.69 4.80
C ALA A 611 -1.60 -18.29 3.42
N THR A 612 -2.87 -18.64 3.22
CA THR A 612 -3.34 -19.31 2.00
C THR A 612 -4.62 -18.68 1.47
N LEU A 613 -4.63 -18.33 0.18
CA LEU A 613 -5.84 -17.95 -0.56
C LEU A 613 -6.21 -19.05 -1.56
N LYS A 614 -7.35 -19.71 -1.34
CA LYS A 614 -7.87 -20.72 -2.28
C LYS A 614 -8.87 -20.09 -3.24
N GLY A 615 -8.36 -19.43 -4.27
CA GLY A 615 -9.16 -18.80 -5.31
C GLY A 615 -8.46 -17.62 -5.96
N ASP A 616 -9.23 -16.73 -6.57
CA ASP A 616 -8.76 -15.62 -7.40
C ASP A 616 -8.66 -14.30 -6.63
N ALA A 617 -7.80 -13.39 -7.10
CA ALA A 617 -7.59 -12.07 -6.51
C ALA A 617 -7.52 -10.96 -7.56
N TYR A 618 -8.31 -9.89 -7.37
CA TYR A 618 -8.43 -8.79 -8.33
C TYR A 618 -8.10 -7.42 -7.71
N GLY A 619 -7.23 -6.64 -8.36
CA GLY A 619 -6.94 -5.25 -8.01
C GLY A 619 -7.90 -4.25 -8.69
N GLY A 620 -7.84 -2.98 -8.31
CA GLY A 620 -8.78 -1.95 -8.78
C GLY A 620 -8.83 -1.76 -10.30
N PRO A 621 -9.93 -1.19 -10.84
CA PRO A 621 -10.08 -0.98 -12.28
C PRO A 621 -9.04 0.00 -12.83
N GLY A 622 -8.53 -0.29 -14.04
CA GLY A 622 -7.49 0.51 -14.68
C GLY A 622 -6.07 0.28 -14.16
N GLY A 623 -5.88 -0.67 -13.24
CA GLY A 623 -4.54 -1.15 -12.86
C GLY A 623 -3.82 -1.83 -14.03
N SER A 624 -2.48 -1.77 -14.12
CA SER A 624 -1.76 -2.33 -15.29
C SER A 624 -1.60 -3.87 -15.31
N GLY A 625 -2.29 -4.61 -14.45
CA GLY A 625 -2.25 -6.07 -14.36
C GLY A 625 -0.93 -6.64 -13.80
N GLY A 626 -1.01 -7.76 -13.08
CA GLY A 626 0.14 -8.50 -12.53
C GLY A 626 0.32 -8.39 -11.01
N ASN A 627 1.44 -8.93 -10.50
CA ASN A 627 1.80 -9.00 -9.06
C ASN A 627 2.01 -7.62 -8.38
N THR A 628 1.64 -6.53 -9.05
CA THR A 628 1.71 -5.16 -8.54
C THR A 628 0.61 -4.86 -7.52
N PHE A 629 -0.57 -5.50 -7.64
CA PHE A 629 -1.68 -5.35 -6.68
C PHE A 629 -1.74 -6.47 -5.64
N VAL A 630 -1.33 -7.68 -6.05
CA VAL A 630 -1.38 -8.91 -5.25
C VAL A 630 0.04 -9.36 -4.97
N ARG A 631 0.48 -9.25 -3.71
CA ARG A 631 1.79 -9.73 -3.25
C ARG A 631 1.65 -11.04 -2.49
N ILE A 632 2.47 -12.02 -2.86
CA ILE A 632 2.56 -13.34 -2.21
C ILE A 632 3.99 -13.53 -1.72
N ASP A 633 4.21 -13.52 -0.40
CA ASP A 633 5.56 -13.69 0.19
C ASP A 633 6.01 -15.16 0.17
N SER A 634 7.32 -15.38 0.34
CA SER A 634 7.90 -16.72 0.44
C SER A 634 7.30 -17.49 1.62
N GLY A 635 6.53 -18.55 1.33
CA GLY A 635 5.85 -19.38 2.32
C GLY A 635 4.32 -19.32 2.22
N ALA A 636 3.77 -18.27 1.62
CA ALA A 636 2.35 -18.15 1.33
C ALA A 636 1.96 -18.89 0.04
N SER A 637 0.67 -19.18 -0.12
CA SER A 637 0.17 -19.85 -1.34
C SER A 637 -1.16 -19.29 -1.83
N MET A 638 -1.34 -19.32 -3.15
CA MET A 638 -2.57 -18.98 -3.85
C MET A 638 -2.85 -20.04 -4.92
N THR A 639 -4.10 -20.47 -5.07
CA THR A 639 -4.49 -21.50 -6.07
C THR A 639 -5.10 -20.95 -7.35
N GLY A 640 -5.68 -19.74 -7.33
CA GLY A 640 -6.36 -19.13 -8.47
C GLY A 640 -5.52 -18.09 -9.21
N SER A 641 -6.19 -17.33 -10.08
CA SER A 641 -5.59 -16.32 -10.97
C SER A 641 -5.59 -14.92 -10.36
N THR A 642 -4.69 -14.07 -10.84
CA THR A 642 -4.67 -12.63 -10.50
C THR A 642 -5.10 -11.80 -11.70
N GLY A 643 -5.76 -10.67 -11.45
CA GLY A 643 -6.21 -9.78 -12.50
C GLY A 643 -6.62 -8.40 -12.00
N ASN A 644 -7.20 -7.60 -12.89
CA ASN A 644 -7.82 -6.32 -12.54
C ASN A 644 -9.35 -6.47 -12.57
N LEU A 645 -10.02 -5.67 -11.76
CA LEU A 645 -11.43 -5.40 -11.91
C LEU A 645 -11.69 -4.66 -13.24
N VAL A 646 -12.79 -4.98 -13.91
CA VAL A 646 -13.27 -4.22 -15.08
C VAL A 646 -13.91 -2.91 -14.61
N GLU A 647 -14.65 -2.97 -13.51
CA GLU A 647 -15.28 -1.84 -12.81
C GLU A 647 -15.10 -2.02 -11.30
N ALA A 648 -15.03 -0.92 -10.54
CA ALA A 648 -14.92 -0.98 -9.10
C ALA A 648 -16.17 -1.64 -8.48
N VAL A 649 -15.99 -2.44 -7.44
CA VAL A 649 -17.10 -3.03 -6.68
C VAL A 649 -17.84 -1.91 -5.95
N ASP A 650 -19.17 -1.85 -6.07
CA ASP A 650 -19.97 -0.89 -5.30
C ASP A 650 -19.95 -1.26 -3.80
N ILE A 651 -19.28 -0.43 -2.99
CA ILE A 651 -19.21 -0.56 -1.54
C ILE A 651 -19.89 0.66 -0.93
N THR A 652 -21.21 0.74 -1.07
CA THR A 652 -22.03 1.81 -0.48
C THR A 652 -22.88 1.30 0.67
N LEU A 653 -23.05 2.13 1.72
CA LEU A 653 -24.03 1.82 2.76
C LEU A 653 -25.42 2.20 2.27
N PRO A 654 -26.44 1.38 2.61
CA PRO A 654 -27.81 1.82 2.49
C PRO A 654 -28.07 3.01 3.42
N THR A 655 -29.09 3.80 3.10
CA THR A 655 -29.58 4.84 4.00
C THR A 655 -30.03 4.21 5.31
N PHE A 656 -29.48 4.66 6.44
CA PHE A 656 -29.84 4.12 7.74
C PHE A 656 -31.33 4.41 8.04
N PRO A 657 -32.07 3.45 8.63
CA PRO A 657 -33.44 3.68 9.05
C PRO A 657 -33.52 4.84 10.06
N SER A 658 -34.62 5.60 10.01
CA SER A 658 -34.93 6.53 11.10
C SER A 658 -35.16 5.75 12.40
N LEU A 659 -34.67 6.28 13.51
CA LEU A 659 -34.84 5.68 14.83
C LEU A 659 -36.31 5.31 15.12
N PHE A 660 -36.57 4.05 15.44
CA PHE A 660 -37.88 3.49 15.83
C PHE A 660 -38.42 3.98 17.21
N GLY A 661 -37.81 4.99 17.84
CA GLY A 661 -38.11 5.44 19.21
C GLY A 661 -36.85 5.73 20.06
N SER A 662 -36.98 5.69 21.38
CA SER A 662 -35.84 5.86 22.31
C SER A 662 -34.92 4.64 22.29
N ALA A 663 -33.61 4.86 22.26
CA ALA A 663 -32.62 3.77 22.33
C ALA A 663 -32.35 3.33 23.79
N HIS A 664 -32.28 2.02 24.00
CA HIS A 664 -32.03 1.39 25.30
C HIS A 664 -30.89 0.36 25.23
N ASP A 665 -30.24 0.06 26.34
CA ASP A 665 -29.25 -1.04 26.39
C ASP A 665 -29.98 -2.39 26.23
N LEU A 666 -29.46 -3.25 25.37
CA LEU A 666 -29.90 -4.64 25.24
C LEU A 666 -28.81 -5.55 25.79
N LYS A 667 -29.11 -6.23 26.90
CA LYS A 667 -28.14 -7.09 27.58
C LYS A 667 -28.68 -8.50 27.76
N ALA A 668 -27.87 -9.49 27.41
CA ALA A 668 -28.12 -10.90 27.71
C ALA A 668 -26.89 -11.46 28.44
N GLU A 669 -27.04 -11.74 29.73
CA GLU A 669 -25.96 -12.21 30.62
C GLU A 669 -26.46 -13.43 31.39
N ASN A 670 -25.88 -14.62 31.17
CA ASN A 670 -26.38 -15.89 31.68
C ASN A 670 -27.90 -16.09 31.46
N ALA A 671 -28.41 -15.53 30.37
CA ALA A 671 -29.84 -15.44 30.10
C ALA A 671 -30.14 -15.49 28.61
N THR A 672 -31.35 -15.93 28.26
CA THR A 672 -31.89 -15.86 26.90
C THR A 672 -32.78 -14.63 26.76
N VAL A 673 -32.53 -13.81 25.75
CA VAL A 673 -33.35 -12.65 25.39
C VAL A 673 -33.87 -12.85 23.97
N THR A 674 -35.19 -12.78 23.79
CA THR A 674 -35.82 -12.88 22.47
C THR A 674 -36.23 -11.50 21.97
N VAL A 675 -35.89 -11.20 20.72
CA VAL A 675 -36.30 -9.97 20.01
C VAL A 675 -37.19 -10.36 18.84
N THR A 676 -38.39 -9.77 18.78
CA THR A 676 -39.42 -10.08 17.77
C THR A 676 -39.82 -8.89 16.92
N GLU A 677 -39.35 -7.68 17.25
CA GLU A 677 -39.74 -6.43 16.60
C GLU A 677 -38.52 -5.53 16.41
N ASP A 678 -38.60 -4.60 15.46
CA ASP A 678 -37.57 -3.60 15.18
C ASP A 678 -37.26 -2.74 16.41
N MET A 679 -35.98 -2.40 16.62
CA MET A 679 -35.58 -1.68 17.84
C MET A 679 -34.33 -0.81 17.67
N ASN A 680 -34.23 0.22 18.52
CA ASN A 680 -32.99 0.97 18.71
C ASN A 680 -32.28 0.51 19.97
N VAL A 681 -31.01 0.17 19.84
CA VAL A 681 -30.16 -0.30 20.91
C VAL A 681 -29.03 0.72 21.14
N LYS A 682 -28.81 1.12 22.39
CA LYS A 682 -27.62 1.88 22.73
C LYS A 682 -26.41 0.96 22.69
N LYS A 683 -26.33 0.04 23.66
CA LYS A 683 -25.31 -1.00 23.72
C LYS A 683 -25.95 -2.37 23.59
N LEU A 684 -25.48 -3.17 22.65
CA LEU A 684 -25.78 -4.60 22.57
C LEU A 684 -24.65 -5.37 23.25
N GLU A 685 -24.91 -5.89 24.46
CA GLU A 685 -23.95 -6.67 25.23
C GLU A 685 -24.50 -8.07 25.50
N VAL A 686 -23.93 -9.08 24.84
CA VAL A 686 -24.22 -10.49 25.15
C VAL A 686 -22.97 -11.09 25.76
N LYS A 687 -23.08 -11.64 26.97
CA LYS A 687 -21.93 -12.18 27.71
C LYS A 687 -22.29 -13.36 28.57
N GLU A 688 -21.28 -14.10 29.01
CA GLU A 688 -21.40 -15.17 30.02
C GLU A 688 -22.50 -16.17 29.65
N ASP A 689 -22.29 -16.90 28.56
CA ASP A 689 -23.23 -17.90 28.03
C ASP A 689 -24.64 -17.32 27.69
N GLY A 690 -24.75 -15.98 27.57
CA GLY A 690 -25.96 -15.29 27.18
C GLY A 690 -26.37 -15.62 25.73
N ILE A 691 -27.68 -15.70 25.48
CA ILE A 691 -28.24 -16.06 24.17
C ILE A 691 -29.20 -14.96 23.71
N LEU A 692 -28.90 -14.32 22.58
CA LEU A 692 -29.83 -13.45 21.86
C LEU A 692 -30.55 -14.27 20.79
N VAL A 693 -31.87 -14.37 20.89
CA VAL A 693 -32.72 -15.06 19.90
C VAL A 693 -33.48 -14.01 19.09
N ILE A 694 -33.42 -14.10 17.77
CA ILE A 694 -34.25 -13.30 16.87
C ILE A 694 -35.36 -14.18 16.32
N ASP A 695 -36.60 -13.74 16.52
CA ASP A 695 -37.80 -14.45 16.08
C ASP A 695 -38.71 -13.51 15.29
N GLY A 696 -38.53 -13.52 13.97
CA GLY A 696 -39.16 -12.62 13.03
C GLY A 696 -38.14 -11.93 12.10
N GLN A 697 -38.64 -10.97 11.32
CA GLN A 697 -37.80 -10.08 10.52
C GLN A 697 -37.55 -8.82 11.35
N VAL A 698 -36.29 -8.61 11.77
CA VAL A 698 -35.93 -7.56 12.71
C VAL A 698 -34.85 -6.66 12.13
N GLN A 699 -35.07 -5.35 12.24
CA GLN A 699 -34.07 -4.31 12.02
C GLN A 699 -33.65 -3.71 13.36
N MET A 700 -32.34 -3.60 13.56
CA MET A 700 -31.76 -3.07 14.78
C MET A 700 -30.81 -1.93 14.47
N VAL A 701 -31.02 -0.75 15.07
CA VAL A 701 -30.08 0.37 14.99
C VAL A 701 -29.28 0.46 16.29
N VAL A 702 -27.97 0.28 16.22
CA VAL A 702 -27.04 0.28 17.35
C VAL A 702 -26.24 1.58 17.37
N THR A 703 -26.29 2.31 18.49
CA THR A 703 -25.74 3.69 18.56
C THR A 703 -24.45 3.84 19.38
N GLU A 704 -24.05 2.82 20.13
CA GLU A 704 -22.80 2.76 20.93
C GLU A 704 -22.04 1.45 20.70
N ASP A 705 -20.80 1.40 21.17
CA ASP A 705 -19.94 0.21 21.05
C ASP A 705 -20.61 -1.00 21.69
N SER A 706 -20.55 -2.14 20.98
CA SER A 706 -21.30 -3.35 21.31
C SER A 706 -20.42 -4.58 21.23
N LYS A 707 -20.73 -5.60 22.02
CA LYS A 707 -19.86 -6.77 22.15
C LYS A 707 -20.61 -8.07 22.49
N PHE A 708 -20.04 -9.16 21.97
CA PHE A 708 -20.36 -10.53 22.33
C PHE A 708 -19.10 -11.17 22.92
N GLU A 709 -19.17 -11.66 24.15
CA GLU A 709 -18.01 -12.23 24.85
C GLU A 709 -18.40 -13.44 25.71
N LYS A 710 -17.42 -14.28 26.09
CA LYS A 710 -17.56 -15.43 26.98
C LYS A 710 -18.69 -16.39 26.57
N ASN A 711 -18.51 -17.07 25.43
CA ASN A 711 -19.44 -18.03 24.82
C ASN A 711 -20.83 -17.44 24.48
N ALA A 712 -20.91 -16.13 24.24
CA ALA A 712 -22.15 -15.48 23.85
C ALA A 712 -22.71 -16.04 22.52
N GLN A 713 -24.03 -16.23 22.45
CA GLN A 713 -24.70 -16.76 21.26
C GLN A 713 -25.70 -15.77 20.66
N LEU A 714 -25.74 -15.68 19.33
CA LEU A 714 -26.83 -15.05 18.58
C LEU A 714 -27.47 -16.11 17.67
N LYS A 715 -28.77 -16.33 17.79
CA LYS A 715 -29.51 -17.37 17.06
C LYS A 715 -30.71 -16.76 16.32
N LEU A 716 -30.85 -17.11 15.05
CA LEU A 716 -32.04 -16.80 14.26
C LEU A 716 -32.97 -18.02 14.26
N THR A 717 -34.27 -17.84 14.54
CA THR A 717 -35.25 -18.91 14.34
C THR A 717 -35.49 -19.17 12.85
N SER A 718 -36.14 -20.29 12.51
CA SER A 718 -36.37 -20.65 11.10
C SER A 718 -37.17 -19.58 10.37
N GLY A 719 -36.63 -19.06 9.26
CA GLY A 719 -37.25 -18.01 8.46
C GLY A 719 -37.07 -16.58 9.01
N SER A 720 -36.34 -16.42 10.12
CA SER A 720 -36.04 -15.11 10.70
C SER A 720 -34.84 -14.45 10.04
N THR A 721 -34.86 -13.12 10.00
CA THR A 721 -33.76 -12.31 9.46
C THR A 721 -33.44 -11.19 10.43
N LEU A 722 -32.16 -10.89 10.61
CA LEU A 722 -31.69 -9.75 11.39
C LEU A 722 -30.85 -8.82 10.53
N THR A 723 -31.20 -7.54 10.49
CA THR A 723 -30.35 -6.49 9.92
C THR A 723 -29.90 -5.55 11.02
N ILE A 724 -28.60 -5.46 11.26
CA ILE A 724 -28.01 -4.52 12.22
C ILE A 724 -27.39 -3.34 11.48
N TYR A 725 -27.77 -2.12 11.85
CA TYR A 725 -27.17 -0.87 11.44
C TYR A 725 -26.37 -0.30 12.61
N THR A 726 -25.08 -0.01 12.44
CA THR A 726 -24.23 0.57 13.49
C THR A 726 -23.28 1.60 12.89
N GLU A 727 -22.87 2.62 13.62
CA GLU A 727 -21.72 3.47 13.25
C GLU A 727 -20.58 3.36 14.28
N LYS A 728 -20.55 2.25 15.02
CA LYS A 728 -19.73 2.04 16.21
C LYS A 728 -19.02 0.71 16.17
N LYS A 729 -18.04 0.57 17.06
CA LYS A 729 -17.25 -0.65 17.19
C LYS A 729 -18.13 -1.84 17.54
N PHE A 730 -17.88 -2.97 16.91
CA PHE A 730 -18.53 -4.24 17.22
C PHE A 730 -17.48 -5.33 17.44
N GLU A 731 -17.45 -5.90 18.65
CA GLU A 731 -16.46 -6.92 19.03
C GLU A 731 -17.12 -8.25 19.33
N PHE A 732 -16.60 -9.32 18.72
CA PHE A 732 -16.95 -10.69 19.03
C PHE A 732 -15.69 -11.39 19.53
N LYS A 733 -15.73 -11.94 20.73
CA LYS A 733 -14.55 -12.52 21.36
C LYS A 733 -14.91 -13.68 22.28
N ASP A 734 -13.87 -14.35 22.79
CA ASP A 734 -14.00 -15.37 23.84
C ASP A 734 -15.04 -16.45 23.46
N ASP A 735 -14.84 -17.11 22.32
CA ASP A 735 -15.64 -18.23 21.82
C ASP A 735 -17.11 -17.92 21.50
N ALA A 736 -17.44 -16.66 21.16
CA ALA A 736 -18.79 -16.30 20.75
C ALA A 736 -19.25 -17.02 19.46
N GLU A 737 -20.53 -17.41 19.39
CA GLU A 737 -21.16 -18.10 18.25
C GLU A 737 -22.32 -17.27 17.68
N ILE A 738 -22.14 -16.70 16.50
CA ILE A 738 -23.07 -15.75 15.90
C ILE A 738 -23.67 -16.36 14.64
N ASN A 739 -24.95 -16.74 14.71
CA ASN A 739 -25.66 -17.39 13.62
C ASN A 739 -24.91 -18.64 13.10
N LEU A 740 -24.26 -19.39 13.99
CA LEU A 740 -23.50 -20.58 13.64
C LEU A 740 -24.39 -21.60 12.91
N ASP A 741 -23.86 -22.18 11.83
CA ASP A 741 -24.54 -23.08 10.89
C ASP A 741 -25.79 -22.48 10.20
N GLY A 742 -26.08 -21.20 10.44
CA GLY A 742 -27.16 -20.46 9.78
C GLY A 742 -26.75 -19.95 8.40
N ASP A 743 -27.76 -19.54 7.62
CA ASP A 743 -27.53 -18.87 6.34
C ASP A 743 -26.98 -17.44 6.59
N PRO A 744 -25.78 -17.10 6.10
CA PRO A 744 -25.21 -15.76 6.19
C PRO A 744 -26.09 -14.67 5.57
N ALA A 745 -26.98 -14.99 4.63
CA ALA A 745 -27.90 -14.03 4.02
C ALA A 745 -29.01 -13.57 4.99
N ASN A 746 -29.27 -14.34 6.05
CA ASN A 746 -30.28 -13.99 7.05
C ASN A 746 -29.76 -13.06 8.16
N LEU A 747 -28.44 -12.87 8.25
CA LEU A 747 -27.81 -11.94 9.20
C LEU A 747 -27.01 -10.89 8.44
N ILE A 748 -27.57 -9.68 8.34
CA ILE A 748 -26.96 -8.56 7.61
C ILE A 748 -26.41 -7.54 8.61
N PHE A 749 -25.16 -7.14 8.42
CA PHE A 749 -24.50 -6.07 9.16
C PHE A 749 -24.16 -4.90 8.24
N TYR A 750 -24.70 -3.73 8.56
CA TYR A 750 -24.32 -2.44 7.97
C TYR A 750 -23.54 -1.63 9.01
N SER A 751 -22.24 -1.45 8.79
CA SER A 751 -21.37 -0.70 9.70
C SER A 751 -20.82 0.58 9.08
N GLY A 752 -21.14 1.68 9.74
CA GLY A 752 -20.93 3.04 9.32
C GLY A 752 -19.57 3.60 9.68
N LYS A 753 -18.96 3.28 10.83
CA LYS A 753 -17.64 3.79 11.27
C LYS A 753 -17.03 2.86 12.30
N ASP A 754 -15.69 2.88 12.37
CA ASP A 754 -14.83 2.21 13.37
C ASP A 754 -14.27 0.83 12.93
N LYS A 755 -14.73 -0.26 13.54
CA LYS A 755 -14.11 -1.58 13.40
C LYS A 755 -15.09 -2.70 13.76
N ILE A 756 -15.05 -3.80 12.99
CA ILE A 756 -15.66 -5.08 13.37
C ILE A 756 -14.52 -6.08 13.58
N GLU A 757 -14.46 -6.71 14.76
CA GLU A 757 -13.37 -7.61 15.12
C GLU A 757 -13.88 -8.91 15.74
N LEU A 758 -13.39 -10.04 15.21
CA LEU A 758 -13.60 -11.40 15.73
C LEU A 758 -12.28 -11.91 16.32
N THR A 759 -12.31 -12.39 17.56
CA THR A 759 -11.15 -12.94 18.27
C THR A 759 -11.51 -14.16 19.11
N GLY A 760 -10.52 -14.89 19.63
CA GLY A 760 -10.73 -15.95 20.62
C GLY A 760 -11.61 -17.10 20.12
N ARG A 761 -11.33 -17.65 18.93
CA ARG A 761 -12.10 -18.76 18.30
C ARG A 761 -13.58 -18.49 18.04
N THR A 762 -14.02 -17.22 18.06
CA THR A 762 -15.38 -16.84 17.64
C THR A 762 -15.73 -17.37 16.25
N GLN A 763 -16.98 -17.78 16.08
CA GLN A 763 -17.55 -18.20 14.80
C GLN A 763 -18.75 -17.33 14.42
N MET A 764 -18.80 -16.84 13.19
CA MET A 764 -19.87 -15.94 12.73
C MET A 764 -20.29 -16.21 11.28
N ALA A 765 -21.58 -16.41 11.03
CA ALA A 765 -22.14 -16.50 9.68
C ALA A 765 -23.01 -15.28 9.36
N ALA A 766 -22.54 -14.40 8.46
CA ALA A 766 -23.23 -13.14 8.15
C ALA A 766 -22.85 -12.58 6.77
N THR A 767 -23.64 -11.61 6.33
CA THR A 767 -23.32 -10.68 5.25
C THR A 767 -22.97 -9.33 5.87
N THR A 768 -21.76 -8.81 5.63
CA THR A 768 -21.30 -7.56 6.25
C THR A 768 -20.92 -6.53 5.19
N THR A 769 -21.49 -5.34 5.29
CA THR A 769 -21.13 -4.15 4.49
C THR A 769 -20.69 -3.02 5.42
N ALA A 770 -19.44 -2.60 5.28
CA ALA A 770 -18.75 -1.70 6.20
C ALA A 770 -17.75 -0.78 5.45
N PRO A 771 -18.22 0.11 4.54
CA PRO A 771 -17.40 0.83 3.56
C PRO A 771 -16.25 1.65 4.12
N ILE A 772 -16.34 2.07 5.40
CA ILE A 772 -15.31 2.86 6.06
C ILE A 772 -14.74 2.22 7.33
N ALA A 773 -15.17 1.00 7.69
CA ALA A 773 -14.64 0.28 8.85
C ALA A 773 -13.58 -0.77 8.45
N GLU A 774 -12.70 -1.10 9.40
CA GLU A 774 -11.83 -2.28 9.29
C GLU A 774 -12.60 -3.52 9.76
N PHE A 775 -12.61 -4.58 8.93
CA PHE A 775 -13.13 -5.89 9.27
C PHE A 775 -11.99 -6.87 9.54
N LYS A 776 -11.94 -7.44 10.74
CA LYS A 776 -10.79 -8.21 11.20
C LYS A 776 -11.18 -9.56 11.83
N VAL A 777 -10.53 -10.63 11.38
CA VAL A 777 -10.68 -11.99 11.90
C VAL A 777 -9.32 -12.48 12.42
N LYS A 778 -9.24 -12.87 13.69
CA LYS A 778 -7.98 -13.31 14.30
C LYS A 778 -8.15 -14.33 15.43
N ASP A 779 -7.04 -14.90 15.88
CA ASP A 779 -6.97 -15.84 17.01
C ASP A 779 -7.91 -17.05 16.80
N ASP A 780 -7.69 -17.79 15.70
CA ASP A 780 -8.44 -18.99 15.30
C ASP A 780 -9.96 -18.79 15.05
N SER A 781 -10.43 -17.54 14.98
CA SER A 781 -11.81 -17.22 14.63
C SER A 781 -12.15 -17.55 13.18
N GLN A 782 -13.43 -17.84 12.92
CA GLN A 782 -13.94 -18.23 11.59
C GLN A 782 -15.14 -17.36 11.21
N TYR A 783 -15.09 -16.79 10.00
CA TYR A 783 -16.18 -16.02 9.42
C TYR A 783 -16.72 -16.72 8.17
N TYR A 784 -18.04 -16.78 8.04
CA TYR A 784 -18.73 -17.42 6.93
C TYR A 784 -19.68 -16.42 6.24
N GLY A 785 -19.55 -16.26 4.92
CA GLY A 785 -20.43 -15.40 4.13
C GLY A 785 -19.69 -14.36 3.28
N SER A 786 -20.14 -13.10 3.36
CA SER A 786 -19.68 -12.01 2.49
C SER A 786 -19.24 -10.77 3.29
N ILE A 787 -18.19 -10.10 2.83
CA ILE A 787 -17.57 -8.93 3.45
C ILE A 787 -17.29 -7.86 2.40
N LEU A 788 -18.02 -6.76 2.46
CA LEU A 788 -17.68 -5.51 1.78
C LEU A 788 -17.16 -4.54 2.83
N ALA A 789 -15.90 -4.11 2.80
CA ALA A 789 -15.34 -3.27 3.86
C ALA A 789 -14.33 -2.23 3.35
N ARG A 790 -13.83 -1.35 4.23
CA ARG A 790 -12.68 -0.51 3.86
C ARG A 790 -11.39 -1.30 3.82
N LYS A 791 -11.15 -2.04 4.90
CA LYS A 791 -9.99 -2.91 5.05
C LYS A 791 -10.44 -4.27 5.57
N ILE A 792 -9.86 -5.34 5.05
CA ILE A 792 -10.12 -6.71 5.48
C ILE A 792 -8.82 -7.33 5.95
N LYS A 793 -8.83 -7.98 7.12
CA LYS A 793 -7.64 -8.60 7.69
C LYS A 793 -7.91 -9.96 8.32
N ALA A 794 -7.14 -10.96 7.92
CA ALA A 794 -7.10 -12.28 8.55
C ALA A 794 -5.69 -12.56 9.10
N GLU A 795 -5.57 -12.76 10.42
CA GLU A 795 -4.27 -13.02 11.06
C GLU A 795 -4.37 -14.06 12.18
N LYS A 796 -3.25 -14.67 12.58
CA LYS A 796 -3.18 -15.60 13.73
C LYS A 796 -4.21 -16.73 13.60
N ASN A 797 -4.10 -17.47 12.50
CA ASN A 797 -5.00 -18.56 12.10
C ASN A 797 -6.48 -18.17 11.88
N GLY A 798 -6.80 -16.88 11.80
CA GLY A 798 -8.16 -16.44 11.44
C GLY A 798 -8.56 -16.90 10.03
N GLN A 799 -9.80 -17.34 9.85
CA GLN A 799 -10.29 -17.94 8.60
C GLN A 799 -11.54 -17.22 8.09
N ILE A 800 -11.61 -17.04 6.78
CA ILE A 800 -12.77 -16.46 6.08
C ILE A 800 -13.21 -17.47 5.02
N HIS A 801 -14.48 -17.84 5.07
CA HIS A 801 -15.10 -18.81 4.18
C HIS A 801 -16.18 -18.10 3.37
N TYR A 802 -15.89 -17.88 2.08
CA TYR A 802 -16.82 -17.26 1.13
C TYR A 802 -17.99 -18.20 0.84
N ASP A 803 -19.23 -17.69 0.90
CA ASP A 803 -20.41 -18.44 0.48
C ASP A 803 -20.74 -18.21 -1.02
N ALA A 804 -20.40 -19.19 -1.85
CA ALA A 804 -20.64 -19.21 -3.29
C ALA A 804 -22.13 -19.33 -3.68
N ALA A 805 -23.01 -19.64 -2.73
CA ALA A 805 -24.45 -19.71 -2.97
C ALA A 805 -25.13 -18.35 -3.18
N SER A 806 -24.44 -17.26 -2.82
CA SER A 806 -24.97 -15.90 -2.74
C SER A 806 -25.03 -15.15 -4.08
N GLU A 807 -24.48 -15.70 -5.17
CA GLU A 807 -24.13 -14.90 -6.36
C GLU A 807 -24.77 -15.30 -7.71
N SER A 808 -25.50 -16.41 -7.84
CA SER A 808 -26.11 -16.72 -9.15
C SER A 808 -27.38 -15.88 -9.39
N SER A 809 -27.35 -14.97 -10.36
CA SER A 809 -28.55 -14.27 -10.83
C SER A 809 -29.06 -14.87 -12.15
N ILE A 810 -30.34 -15.23 -12.18
CA ILE A 810 -31.03 -15.67 -13.40
C ILE A 810 -31.86 -14.48 -13.89
N ARG A 811 -31.54 -13.95 -15.08
CA ARG A 811 -32.35 -12.92 -15.74
C ARG A 811 -33.20 -13.56 -16.84
N TRP A 812 -34.52 -13.44 -16.72
CA TRP A 812 -35.46 -13.87 -17.75
C TRP A 812 -35.57 -12.80 -18.84
N MET A 813 -35.09 -13.09 -20.06
CA MET A 813 -34.99 -12.10 -21.16
C MET A 813 -36.29 -11.94 -21.99
N THR A 814 -37.44 -12.18 -21.37
CA THR A 814 -38.82 -12.05 -21.93
C THR A 814 -39.30 -13.05 -23.00
N GLN A 815 -40.64 -13.17 -23.05
CA GLN A 815 -41.44 -14.07 -23.90
C GLN A 815 -41.47 -13.61 -25.36
N PRO A 816 -41.50 -14.53 -26.35
CA PRO A 816 -41.76 -14.14 -27.74
C PRO A 816 -43.13 -13.45 -27.84
N ARG A 817 -43.21 -12.33 -28.56
CA ARG A 817 -44.49 -11.79 -29.03
C ARG A 817 -45.21 -12.88 -29.86
N LEU A 818 -46.51 -13.05 -29.57
CA LEU A 818 -47.46 -13.90 -30.30
C LEU A 818 -47.38 -13.75 -31.81
#